data_AF-A0A3A8S5J9-F1
#
_entry.id   AF-A0A3A8S5J9-F1
#
_cell.length_a   1.000
_cell.length_b   1.000
_cell.length_c   1.000
_cell.angle_alpha   90.00
_cell.angle_beta   90.00
_cell.angle_gamma   90.00
#
_symmetry.space_group_name_H-M   'P 1'
#
loop_
_entity.id
_entity.type
_entity.pdbx_description
1 polymer ?
#
loop_
_entity_poly.entity_id
_entity_poly.type
_entity_poly.pdbx_seq_one_letter_code
_entity_poly.pdbx_strand_id
1 'polypeptide(L)'
;MQPFKTYLLPLFVALASCGDPPEPTTPEKPLRVLSAEALAERQRIAKKALAKPGTVKASLATIAEVNSALDLPVGVVASASLTSPNPQGAMVAPSYGNILPRKGSSLFIMSTGNINVANLPEPGTDYPPEGVEGDKVLYRVTLNVPASSNRVTFDFRFLSAESPEYVGTQYNDTFTARVIDGLGTRTVADSSVNSAQFFDVSSTRAAGTGYDTLFSDDPSGVDFFPATYPPEIMLFPDAGITDFRTVNFEVLRGGQVTIEFEISDLGDGVLDSAVVIDNITFSSMEVVNPNPTLIHPYTGAVVTDVTQLSAPSSAAIPPVQGVAADGVTQVLVRAKMPSAGSMTFSLSGTSPANGGLGAVGTTTRAASVTVPTVPVGGVHYAFALYTSPPDFNSGGFETATSRLVTLSGIYTPASGASYTSTVELSIVRPPLVLVHDLWSSCAAWQATDGLAASSLFQTTCADYSATSSASLTLEANELAVPNAIYSALTKMRQGQNAVTQVDVVAHGAGGLLTRKYVDSANYRSVATFKEGDINRLISLNTPHEGTRMATELVRMRDILKAEPSGPWGLVRDALAIPHKISLDVDGGSAIDDLKVGSALINNLRQTDVPTHFITGQGAQPLQRTATLGLLPDGIKVLYQQMETYHPDSRGQSLQLRQKLILGPDSTLFCNDPHDIFAGTAEQQGGAVTGSTAITPFTVTLANRNTEHFKVQINAGHRDRILQLLNSPVGGPLFATSIPRPSTVPTVNGCAGFTALPTPQRAREAIATAATGTVVITSPQPGTVVSPGGTVTVSVAGAVGFQPETVLILTEGAASVLESGPFTTQFRIPAQALGALTLVAFGIDSQGRMVRSASLPLTVSSSAQLSSIQILNGDAVLRGPGAKLKLVANGQYTDGVVRDISAPSRGTLYSVSNTSIATITPDGTLTGVSKGMATVMIRNGTVLTSITVTVGDESSASCIPIRLGEYNLFVLEDYQQGNEVQGKLAAGRNISLLNFSVGEKLPSTDTANVLVAGGTLSLSNGYVWGDARYGGKLAQEPNVFYPRGNVARATPINFTNQGSALRALSAELGARPANGTATRESWGGVMLTGTDKQVNVFDVKASYFTGATLLSINAPANSLVVINVRGTSATFTNFGHAFSGGIDEHGVLFNFPDATSLTAYDYGFYGTVLAPNANVNFSGGSWVGGIYARSLKGNAVGQLSRLRDTDICD
;
A
#
# COMPACT_ATOMS: atom_id res chain seq x y z
N MET A 1 9.81 11.14 -55.30
CA MET A 1 9.63 12.55 -55.71
C MET A 1 10.61 13.39 -54.90
N GLN A 2 11.25 14.32 -55.59
CA GLN A 2 12.44 15.08 -55.20
C GLN A 2 12.09 16.30 -54.29
N PRO A 3 13.06 17.06 -53.73
CA PRO A 3 13.43 17.06 -52.31
C PRO A 3 13.42 18.50 -51.70
N PHE A 4 14.44 18.86 -50.87
CA PHE A 4 14.78 20.17 -50.24
C PHE A 4 14.45 20.27 -48.73
N LYS A 5 15.33 20.72 -47.81
CA LYS A 5 16.77 21.09 -47.84
C LYS A 5 17.26 21.26 -46.38
N THR A 6 18.47 20.80 -46.10
CA THR A 6 19.28 21.10 -44.91
C THR A 6 19.95 22.47 -45.04
N TYR A 7 20.17 23.20 -43.94
CA TYR A 7 21.31 24.14 -43.81
C TYR A 7 21.85 24.16 -42.37
N LEU A 8 23.18 24.08 -42.29
CA LEU A 8 24.06 24.21 -41.12
C LEU A 8 24.88 25.52 -41.27
N LEU A 9 25.00 26.30 -40.17
CA LEU A 9 26.05 27.28 -39.77
C LEU A 9 26.34 28.53 -40.64
N PRO A 10 27.08 29.57 -40.15
CA PRO A 10 27.43 30.02 -38.78
C PRO A 10 27.28 31.56 -38.55
N LEU A 11 27.31 32.06 -37.30
CA LEU A 11 27.89 33.38 -37.02
C LEU A 11 28.36 33.53 -35.56
N PHE A 12 29.67 33.43 -35.36
CA PHE A 12 30.38 34.08 -34.25
C PHE A 12 30.69 35.51 -34.69
N VAL A 13 30.29 36.52 -33.91
CA VAL A 13 31.06 37.73 -33.48
C VAL A 13 30.07 38.68 -32.78
N ALA A 14 30.16 38.76 -31.45
CA ALA A 14 30.05 40.00 -30.65
C ALA A 14 30.17 39.64 -29.16
N LEU A 15 31.40 39.68 -28.65
CA LEU A 15 31.66 39.81 -27.22
C LEU A 15 31.47 41.29 -26.83
N ALA A 16 30.93 41.48 -25.61
CA ALA A 16 30.92 42.71 -24.79
C ALA A 16 29.75 43.70 -24.96
N SER A 17 28.67 43.50 -24.18
CA SER A 17 28.12 44.54 -23.31
C SER A 17 27.29 43.91 -22.18
N CYS A 18 27.64 44.24 -20.94
CA CYS A 18 26.97 43.82 -19.72
C CYS A 18 25.50 44.24 -19.64
N GLY A 19 24.69 43.38 -19.03
CA GLY A 19 23.33 43.65 -18.57
C GLY A 19 22.68 42.32 -18.20
N ASP A 20 22.42 42.11 -16.91
CA ASP A 20 21.74 40.92 -16.40
C ASP A 20 20.40 40.71 -17.13
N PRO A 21 20.01 39.47 -17.47
CA PRO A 21 18.66 39.21 -17.93
C PRO A 21 17.69 39.50 -16.78
N PRO A 22 16.61 40.27 -17.00
CA PRO A 22 15.58 40.44 -15.99
C PRO A 22 14.99 39.07 -15.64
N GLU A 23 14.79 38.86 -14.35
CA GLU A 23 14.08 37.72 -13.77
C GLU A 23 12.79 37.45 -14.55
N PRO A 24 12.43 36.18 -14.84
CA PRO A 24 11.14 35.88 -15.41
C PRO A 24 10.07 36.23 -14.37
N THR A 25 9.44 37.39 -14.54
CA THR A 25 8.23 37.74 -13.81
C THR A 25 7.16 36.73 -14.20
N THR A 26 6.78 35.87 -13.25
CA THR A 26 5.53 35.12 -13.35
C THR A 26 4.42 36.14 -13.55
N PRO A 27 3.60 36.05 -14.61
CA PRO A 27 2.52 36.99 -14.81
C PRO A 27 1.58 36.92 -13.60
N GLU A 28 1.46 38.03 -12.87
CA GLU A 28 0.49 38.18 -11.78
C GLU A 28 -0.90 37.84 -12.34
N LYS A 29 -1.53 36.81 -11.78
CA LYS A 29 -2.94 36.55 -12.05
C LYS A 29 -3.73 37.80 -11.63
N PRO A 30 -4.67 38.29 -12.44
CA PRO A 30 -5.50 39.42 -12.04
C PRO A 30 -6.29 39.06 -10.78
N LEU A 31 -6.30 39.98 -9.81
CA LEU A 31 -7.01 39.82 -8.55
C LEU A 31 -8.52 39.59 -8.78
N ARG A 32 -9.09 38.64 -8.04
CA ARG A 32 -10.52 38.35 -8.00
C ARG A 32 -11.24 39.49 -7.26
N VAL A 33 -12.29 40.02 -7.88
CA VAL A 33 -13.19 41.01 -7.26
C VAL A 33 -14.22 40.28 -6.41
N LEU A 34 -14.29 40.60 -5.11
CA LEU A 34 -15.29 40.06 -4.20
C LEU A 34 -16.70 40.58 -4.52
N SER A 35 -17.73 39.81 -4.14
CA SER A 35 -19.11 40.28 -4.23
C SER A 35 -19.36 41.43 -3.23
N ALA A 36 -20.34 42.29 -3.51
CA ALA A 36 -20.71 43.37 -2.59
C ALA A 36 -21.20 42.83 -1.23
N GLU A 37 -21.76 41.62 -1.22
CA GLU A 37 -22.22 40.91 -0.02
C GLU A 37 -21.04 40.37 0.79
N ALA A 38 -20.04 39.75 0.15
CA ALA A 38 -18.80 39.31 0.80
C ALA A 38 -18.06 40.49 1.44
N LEU A 39 -17.95 41.61 0.72
CA LEU A 39 -17.34 42.83 1.24
C LEU A 39 -18.12 43.43 2.43
N ALA A 40 -19.47 43.40 2.37
CA ALA A 40 -20.32 43.89 3.44
C ALA A 40 -20.24 42.99 4.69
N GLU A 41 -20.15 41.68 4.50
CA GLU A 41 -19.97 40.72 5.58
C GLU A 41 -18.58 40.83 6.21
N ARG A 42 -17.53 41.00 5.40
CA ARG A 42 -16.19 41.34 5.88
C ARG A 42 -16.18 42.61 6.72
N GLN A 43 -16.84 43.68 6.25
CA GLN A 43 -17.03 44.90 7.03
C GLN A 43 -17.83 44.68 8.32
N ARG A 44 -18.79 43.75 8.33
CA ARG A 44 -19.55 43.37 9.52
C ARG A 44 -18.67 42.62 10.53
N ILE A 45 -17.78 41.75 10.05
CA ILE A 45 -16.82 40.98 10.84
C ILE A 45 -15.79 41.93 11.44
N ALA A 46 -15.14 42.77 10.62
CA ALA A 46 -14.20 43.81 11.06
C ALA A 46 -14.79 44.68 12.19
N LYS A 47 -16.05 45.12 12.07
CA LYS A 47 -16.74 45.91 13.11
C LYS A 47 -16.99 45.16 14.42
N LYS A 48 -17.03 43.82 14.42
CA LYS A 48 -17.19 42.98 15.62
C LYS A 48 -15.84 42.53 16.21
N ALA A 49 -14.80 42.43 15.38
CA ALA A 49 -13.50 41.82 15.68
C ALA A 49 -12.47 42.76 16.31
N LEU A 50 -12.83 44.04 16.51
CA LEU A 50 -12.03 45.01 17.26
C LEU A 50 -12.00 44.67 18.77
N ALA A 51 -11.48 43.51 19.11
CA ALA A 51 -11.17 43.14 20.46
C ALA A 51 -9.99 43.99 20.91
N LYS A 52 -10.26 45.03 21.72
CA LYS A 52 -9.19 45.72 22.45
C LYS A 52 -8.33 44.65 23.14
N PRO A 53 -7.00 44.67 22.99
CA PRO A 53 -6.13 43.68 23.60
C PRO A 53 -6.52 43.52 25.06
N GLY A 54 -6.96 42.31 25.42
CA GLY A 54 -7.21 41.99 26.81
C GLY A 54 -5.95 42.32 27.60
N THR A 55 -6.10 42.75 28.84
CA THR A 55 -4.99 43.09 29.74
C THR A 55 -4.21 41.84 30.17
N VAL A 56 -3.76 41.02 29.22
CA VAL A 56 -2.95 39.83 29.48
C VAL A 56 -1.51 40.30 29.63
N LYS A 57 -0.94 40.11 30.82
CA LYS A 57 0.49 40.29 31.07
C LYS A 57 1.28 39.12 30.46
N ALA A 58 1.27 38.97 29.14
CA ALA A 58 2.16 38.04 28.45
C ALA A 58 3.47 38.77 28.12
N SER A 59 4.61 38.11 28.33
CA SER A 59 5.90 38.55 27.81
C SER A 59 6.16 37.89 26.47
N LEU A 60 6.78 38.63 25.55
CA LEU A 60 7.25 38.08 24.28
C LEU A 60 8.23 36.92 24.56
N ALA A 61 8.19 35.88 23.73
CA ALA A 61 9.14 34.77 23.81
C ALA A 61 10.58 35.30 23.83
N THR A 62 11.41 34.80 24.75
CA THR A 62 12.78 35.25 24.86
C THR A 62 13.63 34.68 23.72
N ILE A 63 14.69 35.40 23.33
CA ILE A 63 15.62 34.94 22.29
C ILE A 63 16.25 33.58 22.64
N ALA A 64 16.52 33.32 23.92
CA ALA A 64 17.08 32.05 24.35
C ALA A 64 16.10 30.89 24.13
N GLU A 65 14.81 31.10 24.43
CA GLU A 65 13.75 30.11 24.18
C GLU A 65 13.58 29.87 22.68
N VAL A 66 13.53 30.93 21.87
CA VAL A 66 13.39 30.80 20.40
C VAL A 66 14.58 30.07 19.81
N ASN A 67 15.81 30.41 20.19
CA ASN A 67 17.01 29.73 19.69
C ASN A 67 17.01 28.24 20.06
N SER A 68 16.54 27.90 21.27
CA SER A 68 16.41 26.51 21.70
C SER A 68 15.34 25.75 20.93
N ALA A 69 14.22 26.41 20.62
CA ALA A 69 13.12 25.85 19.84
C ALA A 69 13.44 25.71 18.34
N LEU A 70 14.45 26.41 17.85
CA LEU A 70 14.97 26.28 16.49
C LEU A 70 16.14 25.29 16.39
N ASP A 71 16.43 24.55 17.47
CA ASP A 71 17.53 23.58 17.59
C ASP A 71 18.94 24.12 17.28
N LEU A 72 19.17 25.41 17.55
CA LEU A 72 20.45 26.05 17.27
C LEU A 72 21.52 25.60 18.29
N PRO A 73 22.68 25.06 17.83
CA PRO A 73 23.74 24.65 18.73
C PRO A 73 24.34 25.81 19.53
N VAL A 74 24.78 25.53 20.76
CA VAL A 74 25.44 26.51 21.63
C VAL A 74 26.66 27.10 20.92
N GLY A 75 26.78 28.44 20.91
CA GLY A 75 27.89 29.17 20.30
C GLY A 75 27.75 29.48 18.81
N VAL A 76 26.70 28.98 18.15
CA VAL A 76 26.42 29.29 16.74
C VAL A 76 25.75 30.66 16.58
N VAL A 77 24.90 31.06 17.51
CA VAL A 77 24.19 32.34 17.43
C VAL A 77 25.13 33.49 17.77
N ALA A 78 25.36 34.38 16.80
CA ALA A 78 26.15 35.60 16.98
C ALA A 78 25.29 36.74 17.54
N SER A 79 24.07 36.91 17.02
CA SER A 79 23.09 37.89 17.50
C SER A 79 21.69 37.46 17.07
N ALA A 80 20.66 37.80 17.84
CA ALA A 80 19.27 37.63 17.40
C ALA A 80 18.35 38.70 18.01
N SER A 81 17.26 39.01 17.31
CA SER A 81 16.25 39.96 17.74
C SER A 81 14.86 39.49 17.31
N LEU A 82 13.88 39.64 18.19
CA LEU A 82 12.47 39.36 17.93
C LEU A 82 11.70 40.67 18.14
N THR A 83 10.90 41.06 17.15
CA THR A 83 10.05 42.25 17.19
C THR A 83 8.63 41.85 16.88
N SER A 84 7.70 42.27 17.72
CA SER A 84 6.27 42.02 17.57
C SER A 84 5.50 43.24 18.09
N PRO A 85 4.42 43.67 17.42
CA PRO A 85 3.50 44.69 17.94
C PRO A 85 2.80 44.23 19.24
N ASN A 86 2.66 42.91 19.46
CA ASN A 86 2.05 42.33 20.64
C ASN A 86 2.87 41.14 21.18
N PRO A 87 3.09 41.04 22.51
CA PRO A 87 3.73 39.86 23.13
C PRO A 87 3.11 38.50 22.78
N GLN A 88 1.83 38.46 22.39
CA GLN A 88 1.10 37.25 22.02
C GLN A 88 1.21 36.85 20.52
N GLY A 89 1.92 37.65 19.71
CA GLY A 89 2.20 37.34 18.30
C GLY A 89 3.41 36.42 18.09
N ALA A 90 4.12 36.02 19.16
CA ALA A 90 5.18 35.03 19.08
C ALA A 90 5.21 34.14 20.34
N MET A 91 5.37 32.84 20.14
CA MET A 91 5.35 31.84 21.21
C MET A 91 6.39 30.74 20.97
N VAL A 92 6.93 30.20 22.07
CA VAL A 92 7.64 28.92 22.08
C VAL A 92 6.81 27.92 22.89
N ALA A 93 6.51 26.76 22.30
CA ALA A 93 5.65 25.77 22.93
C ALA A 93 6.06 24.34 22.54
N PRO A 94 5.80 23.33 23.39
CA PRO A 94 6.07 21.92 23.08
C PRO A 94 5.21 21.38 21.93
N SER A 95 4.10 22.06 21.59
CA SER A 95 3.28 21.81 20.42
C SER A 95 2.44 23.06 20.10
N TYR A 96 1.89 23.13 18.89
CA TYR A 96 0.85 24.09 18.52
C TYR A 96 -0.37 23.29 18.05
N GLY A 97 -1.32 23.07 18.97
CA GLY A 97 -2.32 22.03 18.80
C GLY A 97 -1.66 20.65 18.60
N ASN A 98 -2.09 19.95 17.56
CA ASN A 98 -1.53 18.66 17.10
C ASN A 98 -0.26 18.81 16.24
N ILE A 99 0.22 20.03 15.98
CA ILE A 99 1.49 20.26 15.29
C ILE A 99 2.62 20.05 16.31
N LEU A 100 3.48 19.07 16.05
CA LEU A 100 4.60 18.68 16.92
C LEU A 100 5.95 19.12 16.34
N PRO A 101 6.99 19.32 17.18
CA PRO A 101 8.35 19.57 16.71
C PRO A 101 8.86 18.48 15.77
N ARG A 102 9.45 18.92 14.66
CA ARG A 102 10.25 18.11 13.73
C ARG A 102 11.57 17.70 14.38
N LYS A 103 12.11 18.55 15.26
CA LYS A 103 13.31 18.29 16.05
C LYS A 103 13.21 19.02 17.40
N GLY A 104 13.96 18.55 18.40
CA GLY A 104 13.93 19.12 19.74
C GLY A 104 12.63 18.83 20.51
N SER A 105 12.36 19.65 21.52
CA SER A 105 11.21 19.50 22.43
C SER A 105 10.18 20.62 22.32
N SER A 106 10.37 21.59 21.42
CA SER A 106 9.52 22.77 21.29
C SER A 106 9.62 23.39 19.90
N LEU A 107 8.58 24.11 19.51
CA LEU A 107 8.42 24.86 18.26
C LEU A 107 8.59 26.35 18.49
N PHE A 108 8.97 27.08 17.43
CA PHE A 108 8.77 28.53 17.38
C PHE A 108 7.54 28.87 16.52
N ILE A 109 6.60 29.64 17.09
CA ILE A 109 5.36 30.07 16.41
C ILE A 109 5.36 31.60 16.32
N MET A 110 5.06 32.12 15.13
CA MET A 110 4.80 33.54 14.88
C MET A 110 3.39 33.68 14.29
N SER A 111 2.70 34.77 14.61
CA SER A 111 1.30 35.00 14.20
C SER A 111 1.05 36.49 13.98
N THR A 112 0.18 36.82 13.03
CA THR A 112 -0.36 38.17 12.89
C THR A 112 -1.37 38.50 14.00
N GLY A 113 -1.97 37.46 14.60
CA GLY A 113 -2.88 37.55 15.74
C GLY A 113 -2.38 36.95 17.04
N ASN A 114 -3.29 36.79 18.02
CA ASN A 114 -2.98 36.26 19.34
C ASN A 114 -2.94 34.70 19.38
N ILE A 115 -1.77 34.12 19.65
CA ILE A 115 -1.55 32.65 19.59
C ILE A 115 -2.27 31.83 20.71
N ASN A 116 -2.79 32.47 21.77
CA ASN A 116 -3.22 31.81 23.02
C ASN A 116 -4.68 32.07 23.46
N VAL A 117 -5.58 32.47 22.57
CA VAL A 117 -6.99 32.72 22.92
C VAL A 117 -7.81 31.45 22.74
N ALA A 118 -8.04 30.73 23.84
CA ALA A 118 -9.01 29.64 23.87
C ALA A 118 -10.43 30.17 23.60
N ASN A 119 -11.10 29.63 22.59
CA ASN A 119 -12.54 29.77 22.29
C ASN A 119 -13.03 31.09 21.65
N LEU A 120 -12.35 31.62 20.62
CA LEU A 120 -13.03 32.51 19.68
C LEU A 120 -13.21 31.78 18.34
N PRO A 121 -14.41 31.81 17.72
CA PRO A 121 -14.64 31.25 16.37
C PRO A 121 -14.07 32.21 15.30
N GLU A 122 -12.79 32.56 15.47
CA GLU A 122 -12.10 33.81 15.11
C GLU A 122 -12.69 34.69 13.99
N PRO A 123 -12.89 35.98 14.30
CA PRO A 123 -12.22 37.02 13.52
C PRO A 123 -11.16 37.73 14.37
N GLY A 124 -10.01 37.98 13.75
CA GLY A 124 -8.67 38.18 14.31
C GLY A 124 -8.44 39.41 15.18
N THR A 125 -7.17 39.67 15.50
CA THR A 125 -6.72 40.79 16.35
C THR A 125 -5.94 41.83 15.56
N ASP A 126 -6.61 42.91 15.16
CA ASP A 126 -5.97 44.11 14.61
C ASP A 126 -5.11 44.81 15.70
N TYR A 127 -3.79 44.87 15.53
CA TYR A 127 -2.93 45.60 16.45
C TYR A 127 -2.91 47.11 16.13
N PRO A 128 -2.87 47.99 17.15
CA PRO A 128 -3.04 49.44 16.92
C PRO A 128 -1.93 50.06 16.05
N PRO A 129 -2.28 51.02 15.16
CA PRO A 129 -3.57 51.71 15.05
C PRO A 129 -4.59 50.99 14.15
N GLU A 130 -5.85 50.96 14.62
CA GLU A 130 -7.03 50.36 13.97
C GLU A 130 -7.12 50.63 12.45
N GLY A 131 -7.16 49.55 11.66
CA GLY A 131 -7.34 49.56 10.20
C GLY A 131 -6.11 50.00 9.39
N VAL A 132 -4.91 49.94 9.95
CA VAL A 132 -3.65 50.19 9.23
C VAL A 132 -3.00 48.86 8.86
N GLU A 133 -2.79 48.64 7.55
CA GLU A 133 -2.10 47.47 7.01
C GLU A 133 -0.74 47.20 7.71
N GLY A 134 -0.40 45.92 7.94
CA GLY A 134 0.97 45.51 8.22
C GLY A 134 1.27 45.01 9.64
N ASP A 135 0.35 44.28 10.28
CA ASP A 135 0.65 43.56 11.52
C ASP A 135 1.75 42.54 11.27
N LYS A 136 2.94 42.86 11.78
CA LYS A 136 4.19 42.18 11.41
C LYS A 136 4.94 41.68 12.61
N VAL A 137 5.26 40.39 12.60
CA VAL A 137 6.22 39.79 13.53
C VAL A 137 7.50 39.46 12.77
N LEU A 138 8.64 39.91 13.29
CA LEU A 138 9.95 39.74 12.67
C LEU A 138 10.92 39.09 13.66
N TYR A 139 11.49 37.95 13.27
CA TYR A 139 12.61 37.32 13.96
C TYR A 139 13.85 37.34 13.06
N ARG A 140 14.89 38.04 13.50
CA ARG A 140 16.19 38.11 12.80
C ARG A 140 17.24 37.40 13.63
N VAL A 141 17.97 36.47 13.02
CA VAL A 141 19.05 35.71 13.65
C VAL A 141 20.30 35.69 12.78
N THR A 142 21.44 36.04 13.36
CA THR A 142 22.77 35.94 12.73
C THR A 142 23.51 34.76 13.31
N LEU A 143 23.94 33.85 12.44
CA LEU A 143 24.56 32.58 12.77
C LEU A 143 25.99 32.54 12.24
N ASN A 144 26.92 32.03 13.06
CA ASN A 144 28.27 31.67 12.63
C ASN A 144 28.22 30.28 11.97
N VAL A 145 28.35 30.24 10.65
CA VAL A 145 28.31 28.98 9.89
C VAL A 145 29.52 28.13 10.26
N PRO A 146 29.36 26.87 10.71
CA PRO A 146 30.49 25.98 10.97
C PRO A 146 31.38 25.84 9.71
N ALA A 147 32.70 25.81 9.88
CA ALA A 147 33.64 25.70 8.75
C ALA A 147 33.44 24.44 7.88
N SER A 148 32.86 23.39 8.46
CA SER A 148 32.49 22.14 7.80
C SER A 148 31.21 22.21 6.97
N SER A 149 30.41 23.27 7.12
CA SER A 149 29.06 23.37 6.53
C SER A 149 28.98 24.46 5.47
N ASN A 150 28.22 24.20 4.41
CA ASN A 150 27.94 25.15 3.33
C ASN A 150 26.46 25.23 2.99
N ARG A 151 25.60 24.66 3.84
CA ARG A 151 24.16 24.71 3.73
C ARG A 151 23.53 24.92 5.09
N VAL A 152 22.41 25.63 5.07
CA VAL A 152 21.48 25.75 6.18
C VAL A 152 20.13 25.22 5.71
N THR A 153 19.47 24.46 6.58
CA THR A 153 18.09 24.02 6.37
C THR A 153 17.22 24.50 7.52
N PHE A 154 15.93 24.71 7.26
CA PHE A 154 14.90 24.86 8.29
C PHE A 154 13.56 24.34 7.76
N ASP A 155 12.67 23.96 8.67
CA ASP A 155 11.31 23.52 8.34
C ASP A 155 10.31 24.59 8.76
N PHE A 156 9.28 24.83 7.96
CA PHE A 156 8.17 25.70 8.35
C PHE A 156 6.81 25.18 7.88
N ARG A 157 5.74 25.66 8.54
CA ARG A 157 4.34 25.39 8.18
C ARG A 157 3.50 26.65 8.37
N PHE A 158 2.78 27.06 7.33
CA PHE A 158 1.94 28.27 7.29
C PHE A 158 0.44 27.90 7.37
N LEU A 159 -0.30 28.62 8.22
CA LEU A 159 -1.75 28.54 8.45
C LEU A 159 -2.36 29.92 8.20
N SER A 160 -3.57 29.98 7.63
CA SER A 160 -4.29 31.24 7.42
C SER A 160 -5.80 31.02 7.45
N ALA A 161 -6.52 31.92 8.12
CA ALA A 161 -7.98 31.95 8.09
C ALA A 161 -8.53 32.55 6.78
N GLU A 162 -7.69 33.15 5.94
CA GLU A 162 -8.13 33.77 4.68
C GLU A 162 -8.39 32.74 3.55
N SER A 163 -7.97 31.49 3.74
CA SER A 163 -8.22 30.40 2.80
C SER A 163 -9.46 29.62 3.22
N PRO A 164 -10.37 29.25 2.30
CA PRO A 164 -10.22 29.37 0.85
C PRO A 164 -10.87 30.61 0.22
N GLU A 165 -11.74 31.34 0.93
CA GLU A 165 -12.60 32.40 0.38
C GLU A 165 -11.81 33.52 -0.33
N TYR A 166 -10.72 33.98 0.30
CA TYR A 166 -9.96 35.17 -0.12
C TYR A 166 -8.75 34.87 -1.01
N VAL A 167 -8.54 33.60 -1.40
CA VAL A 167 -7.46 33.23 -2.32
C VAL A 167 -7.65 33.93 -3.68
N GLY A 168 -6.60 34.61 -4.12
CA GLY A 168 -6.55 35.40 -5.35
C GLY A 168 -7.09 36.82 -5.21
N THR A 169 -7.27 37.34 -3.99
CA THR A 169 -7.78 38.70 -3.75
C THR A 169 -6.67 39.63 -3.20
N GLN A 170 -7.02 40.86 -2.85
CA GLN A 170 -6.08 41.83 -2.25
C GLN A 170 -5.69 41.49 -0.80
N TYR A 171 -6.43 40.59 -0.15
CA TYR A 171 -6.16 40.09 1.18
C TYR A 171 -5.19 38.92 1.05
N ASN A 172 -3.94 39.12 1.49
CA ASN A 172 -2.85 38.24 1.13
C ASN A 172 -1.78 38.16 2.22
N ASP A 173 -2.13 37.61 3.37
CA ASP A 173 -1.15 37.36 4.42
C ASP A 173 0.08 36.60 3.92
N THR A 174 1.25 36.98 4.43
CA THR A 174 2.54 36.49 3.94
C THR A 174 3.42 35.94 5.05
N PHE A 175 4.19 34.92 4.71
CA PHE A 175 5.38 34.47 5.41
C PHE A 175 6.58 34.50 4.46
N THR A 176 7.64 35.20 4.84
CA THR A 176 8.89 35.26 4.08
C THR A 176 10.10 34.92 4.94
N ALA A 177 11.09 34.28 4.31
CA ALA A 177 12.41 34.08 4.89
C ALA A 177 13.48 34.67 3.96
N ARG A 178 14.20 35.70 4.43
CA ARG A 178 15.29 36.34 3.71
C ARG A 178 16.64 36.02 4.34
N VAL A 179 17.63 35.73 3.49
CA VAL A 179 19.00 35.39 3.89
C VAL A 179 19.95 36.44 3.37
N ILE A 180 20.86 36.89 4.24
CA ILE A 180 21.89 37.89 3.96
C ILE A 180 23.24 37.29 4.38
N ASP A 181 24.12 37.03 3.40
CA ASP A 181 25.48 36.56 3.64
C ASP A 181 26.45 37.08 2.56
N GLY A 182 27.68 36.55 2.52
CA GLY A 182 28.66 36.93 1.50
C GLY A 182 28.34 36.46 0.06
N LEU A 183 27.26 35.71 -0.16
CA LEU A 183 26.71 35.42 -1.49
C LEU A 183 25.65 36.46 -1.92
N GLY A 184 25.26 37.38 -1.03
CA GLY A 184 24.29 38.44 -1.28
C GLY A 184 22.99 38.26 -0.48
N THR A 185 21.99 39.09 -0.81
CA THR A 185 20.65 39.06 -0.19
C THR A 185 19.70 38.24 -1.06
N ARG A 186 19.02 37.25 -0.47
CA ARG A 186 18.21 36.26 -1.19
C ARG A 186 16.92 35.97 -0.43
N THR A 187 15.77 35.90 -1.10
CA THR A 187 14.56 35.32 -0.50
C THR A 187 14.62 33.81 -0.70
N VAL A 188 14.64 33.04 0.38
CA VAL A 188 14.76 31.57 0.35
C VAL A 188 13.43 30.87 0.65
N ALA A 189 12.48 31.58 1.24
CA ALA A 189 11.10 31.15 1.35
C ALA A 189 10.18 32.35 1.12
N ASP A 190 9.14 32.13 0.34
CA ASP A 190 8.05 33.08 0.10
C ASP A 190 6.76 32.27 0.00
N SER A 191 5.80 32.57 0.86
CA SER A 191 4.55 31.84 0.99
C SER A 191 3.46 32.82 1.41
N SER A 192 2.37 32.88 0.68
CA SER A 192 1.25 33.78 0.98
C SER A 192 -0.09 33.13 0.71
N VAL A 193 -1.20 33.77 1.08
CA VAL A 193 -2.57 33.30 0.76
C VAL A 193 -2.74 33.05 -0.74
N ASN A 194 -2.19 33.93 -1.58
CA ASN A 194 -2.29 33.83 -3.03
C ASN A 194 -1.26 32.90 -3.70
N SER A 195 -0.12 32.62 -3.05
CA SER A 195 1.00 31.87 -3.65
C SER A 195 1.21 30.47 -3.06
N ALA A 196 0.75 30.25 -1.84
CA ALA A 196 0.87 28.97 -1.17
C ALA A 196 -0.18 27.98 -1.68
N GLN A 197 0.19 26.70 -1.65
CA GLN A 197 -0.75 25.63 -1.88
C GLN A 197 -1.33 25.22 -0.53
N PHE A 198 -2.52 25.73 -0.21
CA PHE A 198 -3.24 25.36 1.00
C PHE A 198 -3.97 24.04 0.83
N PHE A 199 -4.01 23.30 1.93
CA PHE A 199 -4.99 22.26 2.16
C PHE A 199 -6.00 22.80 3.15
N ASP A 200 -7.26 22.40 3.01
CA ASP A 200 -8.27 22.73 4.01
C ASP A 200 -7.84 22.20 5.37
N VAL A 201 -8.05 22.99 6.41
CA VAL A 201 -7.81 22.54 7.79
C VAL A 201 -8.70 21.35 8.13
N SER A 202 -8.20 20.50 9.03
CA SER A 202 -8.96 19.39 9.56
C SER A 202 -8.52 19.09 10.99
N SER A 203 -9.35 18.38 11.76
CA SER A 203 -8.99 18.00 13.13
C SER A 203 -7.74 17.09 13.18
N THR A 204 -7.44 16.40 12.09
CA THR A 204 -6.20 15.60 11.94
C THR A 204 -4.95 16.43 11.68
N ARG A 205 -5.07 17.64 11.11
CA ARG A 205 -3.92 18.47 10.70
C ARG A 205 -3.62 19.64 11.64
N ALA A 206 -4.65 20.17 12.30
CA ALA A 206 -4.59 21.42 13.03
C ALA A 206 -5.36 21.39 14.37
N ALA A 207 -5.81 20.23 14.87
CA ALA A 207 -6.62 20.23 16.10
C ALA A 207 -5.93 20.95 17.26
N GLY A 208 -6.66 21.88 17.90
CA GLY A 208 -6.16 22.66 19.01
C GLY A 208 -5.30 23.86 18.62
N THR A 209 -5.20 24.20 17.33
CA THR A 209 -4.59 25.48 16.90
C THR A 209 -5.59 26.63 16.88
N GLY A 210 -6.90 26.34 16.89
CA GLY A 210 -7.97 27.34 16.74
C GLY A 210 -8.51 27.36 15.31
N TYR A 211 -7.61 27.33 14.31
CA TYR A 211 -7.97 27.22 12.89
C TYR A 211 -8.84 26.00 12.55
N ASP A 212 -8.65 24.86 13.23
CA ASP A 212 -9.41 23.63 13.00
C ASP A 212 -10.89 23.71 13.39
N THR A 213 -11.29 24.78 14.07
CA THR A 213 -12.68 25.01 14.51
C THR A 213 -13.41 26.06 13.66
N LEU A 214 -12.73 26.63 12.66
CA LEU A 214 -13.30 27.57 11.71
C LEU A 214 -14.07 26.81 10.65
N PHE A 215 -15.40 26.96 10.68
CA PHE A 215 -16.30 26.29 9.76
C PHE A 215 -17.39 27.22 9.23
N SER A 216 -17.69 27.08 7.94
CA SER A 216 -18.74 27.80 7.23
C SER A 216 -19.74 26.85 6.55
N ASP A 217 -20.95 27.31 6.26
CA ASP A 217 -21.94 26.63 5.43
C ASP A 217 -21.68 26.78 3.91
N ASP A 218 -20.92 27.79 3.48
CA ASP A 218 -20.49 27.98 2.09
C ASP A 218 -19.07 28.57 2.00
N PRO A 219 -18.00 27.74 2.04
CA PRO A 219 -16.61 28.20 2.06
C PRO A 219 -16.17 28.91 0.77
N SER A 220 -17.03 28.98 -0.25
CA SER A 220 -16.76 29.64 -1.52
C SER A 220 -17.57 30.93 -1.74
N GLY A 221 -18.52 31.18 -0.83
CA GLY A 221 -19.53 32.22 -0.89
C GLY A 221 -19.37 33.24 0.23
N VAL A 222 -20.49 33.78 0.71
CA VAL A 222 -20.50 34.78 1.78
C VAL A 222 -20.83 34.07 3.08
N ASP A 223 -19.84 33.97 3.96
CA ASP A 223 -19.97 33.21 5.21
C ASP A 223 -20.79 33.94 6.25
N PHE A 224 -21.81 33.28 6.79
CA PHE A 224 -22.53 33.79 7.96
C PHE A 224 -22.13 32.98 9.19
N PHE A 225 -21.51 33.62 10.19
CA PHE A 225 -21.12 32.98 11.45
C PHE A 225 -22.17 33.18 12.57
N PRO A 226 -23.22 32.34 12.69
CA PRO A 226 -24.15 32.37 13.81
C PRO A 226 -23.51 31.83 15.10
N ALA A 227 -24.12 32.14 16.24
CA ALA A 227 -23.69 31.57 17.52
C ALA A 227 -23.81 30.03 17.56
N THR A 228 -24.75 29.45 16.81
CA THR A 228 -24.94 28.00 16.66
C THR A 228 -25.58 27.68 15.31
N TYR A 229 -25.03 26.72 14.57
CA TYR A 229 -25.62 26.22 13.33
C TYR A 229 -26.66 25.12 13.60
N PRO A 230 -27.82 25.11 12.91
CA PRO A 230 -28.79 24.02 12.97
C PRO A 230 -28.15 22.63 12.76
N PRO A 231 -28.58 21.58 13.50
CA PRO A 231 -28.02 20.22 13.39
C PRO A 231 -28.08 19.60 11.99
N GLU A 232 -29.00 20.05 11.14
CA GLU A 232 -29.26 19.49 9.82
C GLU A 232 -28.35 20.05 8.71
N ILE A 233 -27.65 21.15 8.98
CA ILE A 233 -26.79 21.82 7.99
C ILE A 233 -25.39 21.20 8.03
N MET A 234 -24.79 20.90 6.87
CA MET A 234 -23.39 20.50 6.80
C MET A 234 -22.49 21.73 6.83
N LEU A 235 -21.36 21.65 7.54
CA LEU A 235 -20.35 22.71 7.56
C LEU A 235 -19.08 22.23 6.86
N PHE A 236 -18.25 23.17 6.42
CA PHE A 236 -17.02 22.97 5.68
C PHE A 236 -15.85 23.71 6.35
N PRO A 237 -14.60 23.26 6.19
CA PRO A 237 -13.44 23.98 6.72
C PRO A 237 -13.33 25.36 6.08
N ASP A 238 -12.98 26.34 6.90
CA ASP A 238 -12.87 27.74 6.50
C ASP A 238 -11.53 28.35 6.95
N ALA A 239 -10.49 27.53 6.87
CA ALA A 239 -9.09 27.94 7.01
C ALA A 239 -8.20 27.02 6.17
N GLY A 240 -7.01 27.52 5.83
CA GLY A 240 -5.99 26.77 5.10
C GLY A 240 -4.78 26.43 5.97
N ILE A 241 -4.19 25.27 5.72
CA ILE A 241 -2.88 24.86 6.25
C ILE A 241 -2.00 24.25 5.14
N THR A 242 -0.73 24.66 5.10
CA THR A 242 0.28 24.04 4.21
C THR A 242 0.83 22.74 4.82
N ASP A 243 1.53 21.93 4.03
CA ASP A 243 2.42 20.91 4.60
C ASP A 243 3.72 21.54 5.14
N PHE A 244 4.46 20.81 5.97
CA PHE A 244 5.81 21.22 6.33
C PHE A 244 6.65 21.36 5.05
N ARG A 245 7.24 22.54 4.89
CA ARG A 245 8.17 22.85 3.82
C ARG A 245 9.57 22.92 4.40
N THR A 246 10.46 22.10 3.87
CA THR A 246 11.89 22.18 4.16
C THR A 246 12.55 23.14 3.19
N VAL A 247 13.14 24.19 3.72
CA VAL A 247 13.92 25.16 2.96
C VAL A 247 15.39 24.78 3.07
N ASN A 248 16.09 24.66 1.94
CA ASN A 248 17.51 24.32 1.88
C ASN A 248 18.23 25.35 1.02
N PHE A 249 19.25 26.01 1.58
CA PHE A 249 19.98 27.03 0.86
C PHE A 249 21.48 27.01 1.15
N GLU A 250 22.26 27.44 0.16
CA GLU A 250 23.72 27.51 0.27
C GLU A 250 24.17 28.71 1.11
N VAL A 251 25.27 28.56 1.84
CA VAL A 251 25.94 29.60 2.63
C VAL A 251 27.46 29.49 2.49
N LEU A 252 28.18 30.58 2.73
CA LEU A 252 29.65 30.55 2.77
C LEU A 252 30.17 29.78 3.99
N ARG A 253 31.12 28.87 3.75
CA ARG A 253 31.79 28.09 4.80
C ARG A 253 32.53 29.01 5.78
N GLY A 254 32.28 28.84 7.07
CA GLY A 254 32.96 29.62 8.11
C GLY A 254 32.56 31.10 8.17
N GLY A 255 31.61 31.54 7.33
CA GLY A 255 31.12 32.91 7.31
C GLY A 255 29.99 33.16 8.30
N GLN A 256 29.49 34.39 8.35
CA GLN A 256 28.24 34.73 9.03
C GLN A 256 27.08 34.75 8.03
N VAL A 257 25.92 34.27 8.47
CA VAL A 257 24.66 34.34 7.74
C VAL A 257 23.59 34.94 8.63
N THR A 258 22.86 35.93 8.12
CA THR A 258 21.66 36.47 8.78
C THR A 258 20.42 35.92 8.11
N ILE A 259 19.48 35.39 8.89
CA ILE A 259 18.17 34.92 8.44
C ILE A 259 17.11 35.81 9.07
N GLU A 260 16.19 36.32 8.26
CA GLU A 260 15.05 37.15 8.64
C GLU A 260 13.78 36.36 8.35
N PHE A 261 13.06 35.96 9.40
CA PHE A 261 11.73 35.36 9.31
C PHE A 261 10.70 36.44 9.60
N GLU A 262 9.72 36.55 8.71
CA GLU A 262 8.71 37.60 8.74
C GLU A 262 7.35 37.00 8.42
N ILE A 263 6.36 37.25 9.29
CA ILE A 263 4.94 37.05 8.98
C ILE A 263 4.26 38.42 8.98
N SER A 264 3.36 38.67 8.04
CA SER A 264 2.67 39.96 7.90
C SER A 264 1.24 39.79 7.41
N ASP A 265 0.31 40.52 8.07
CA ASP A 265 -1.06 40.70 7.60
C ASP A 265 -1.10 41.76 6.50
N LEU A 266 -1.68 41.42 5.35
CA LEU A 266 -1.83 42.34 4.23
C LEU A 266 -3.29 42.45 3.80
N GLY A 267 -3.85 43.66 3.97
CA GLY A 267 -5.07 44.08 3.30
C GLY A 267 -6.22 44.48 4.24
N ASP A 268 -6.27 43.98 5.48
CA ASP A 268 -7.31 44.43 6.41
C ASP A 268 -7.10 44.27 7.94
N GLY A 269 -6.13 43.50 8.46
CA GLY A 269 -5.98 43.34 9.91
C GLY A 269 -7.07 42.48 10.58
N VAL A 270 -7.91 41.78 9.80
CA VAL A 270 -9.15 41.15 10.29
C VAL A 270 -9.06 39.64 10.43
N LEU A 271 -8.34 38.93 9.57
CA LEU A 271 -8.14 37.49 9.71
C LEU A 271 -6.68 37.20 9.88
N ASP A 272 -6.37 36.34 10.86
CA ASP A 272 -5.00 36.11 11.24
C ASP A 272 -4.39 34.88 10.57
N SER A 273 -3.08 34.95 10.39
CA SER A 273 -2.24 33.85 9.92
C SER A 273 -1.16 33.50 10.94
N ALA A 274 -0.74 32.23 10.93
CA ALA A 274 0.30 31.72 11.81
C ALA A 274 1.35 30.91 11.03
N VAL A 275 2.59 30.98 11.46
CA VAL A 275 3.69 30.14 10.96
C VAL A 275 4.39 29.43 12.11
N VAL A 276 4.60 28.14 11.92
CA VAL A 276 5.43 27.29 12.79
C VAL A 276 6.78 27.12 12.10
N ILE A 277 7.88 27.33 12.81
CA ILE A 277 9.26 27.22 12.31
C ILE A 277 10.05 26.31 13.26
N ASP A 278 10.86 25.41 12.70
CA ASP A 278 11.61 24.41 13.47
C ASP A 278 12.87 23.91 12.72
N ASN A 279 13.73 23.16 13.42
CA ASN A 279 14.79 22.32 12.86
C ASN A 279 15.84 23.07 12.01
N ILE A 280 16.44 24.14 12.55
CA ILE A 280 17.56 24.80 11.86
C ILE A 280 18.81 23.94 11.97
N THR A 281 19.34 23.47 10.83
CA THR A 281 20.56 22.66 10.81
C THR A 281 21.60 23.15 9.82
N PHE A 282 22.86 22.83 10.10
CA PHE A 282 24.00 23.09 9.22
C PHE A 282 24.53 21.79 8.65
N SER A 283 24.77 21.75 7.35
CA SER A 283 25.36 20.56 6.73
C SER A 283 26.23 20.89 5.51
N SER A 284 27.05 19.91 5.10
CA SER A 284 27.59 19.83 3.74
C SER A 284 27.25 18.51 3.02
N MET A 285 26.47 17.67 3.69
CA MET A 285 25.91 16.41 3.21
C MET A 285 24.39 16.49 3.18
N GLU A 286 23.79 15.88 2.18
CA GLU A 286 22.34 15.81 2.03
C GLU A 286 21.94 14.34 1.90
N VAL A 287 20.80 13.99 2.49
CA VAL A 287 20.18 12.68 2.36
C VAL A 287 18.84 12.86 1.66
N VAL A 288 18.66 12.16 0.55
CA VAL A 288 17.43 12.23 -0.26
C VAL A 288 16.86 10.84 -0.52
N ASN A 289 15.56 10.79 -0.73
CA ASN A 289 14.87 9.55 -1.10
C ASN A 289 15.08 9.31 -2.60
N PRO A 290 15.77 8.24 -3.00
CA PRO A 290 15.91 7.91 -4.42
C PRO A 290 14.59 7.39 -5.02
N ASN A 291 13.63 6.95 -4.21
CA ASN A 291 12.40 6.32 -4.68
C ASN A 291 11.27 7.36 -4.87
N PRO A 292 10.61 7.42 -6.05
CA PRO A 292 10.81 6.58 -7.24
C PRO A 292 11.77 7.15 -8.29
N THR A 293 12.08 8.44 -8.25
CA THR A 293 12.67 9.20 -9.37
C THR A 293 14.09 8.77 -9.76
N LEU A 294 14.88 8.34 -8.78
CA LEU A 294 16.26 7.88 -8.97
C LEU A 294 16.37 6.35 -8.95
N ILE A 295 15.27 5.64 -9.15
CA ILE A 295 15.26 4.18 -9.29
C ILE A 295 15.29 3.83 -10.77
N HIS A 296 16.22 2.96 -11.14
CA HIS A 296 16.31 2.46 -12.49
C HIS A 296 15.04 1.64 -12.82
N PRO A 297 14.32 1.98 -13.91
CA PRO A 297 12.98 1.47 -14.20
C PRO A 297 12.93 -0.03 -14.51
N TYR A 298 14.07 -0.71 -14.59
CA TYR A 298 14.15 -2.15 -14.89
C TYR A 298 14.75 -2.98 -13.76
N THR A 299 15.81 -2.46 -13.13
CA THR A 299 16.58 -3.23 -12.14
C THR A 299 16.08 -3.01 -10.72
N GLY A 300 15.34 -1.92 -10.47
CA GLY A 300 14.97 -1.51 -9.10
C GLY A 300 16.16 -0.98 -8.30
N ALA A 301 17.36 -0.90 -8.88
CA ALA A 301 18.53 -0.31 -8.24
C ALA A 301 18.53 1.22 -8.38
N VAL A 302 19.16 1.94 -7.45
CA VAL A 302 19.39 3.37 -7.61
C VAL A 302 20.26 3.63 -8.85
N VAL A 303 19.90 4.62 -9.66
CA VAL A 303 20.64 5.01 -10.87
C VAL A 303 22.09 5.37 -10.56
N THR A 304 23.00 5.13 -11.51
CA THR A 304 24.43 5.46 -11.37
C THR A 304 24.83 6.74 -12.12
N ASP A 305 23.90 7.37 -12.83
CA ASP A 305 24.16 8.61 -13.57
C ASP A 305 24.38 9.78 -12.62
N VAL A 306 25.62 10.29 -12.61
CA VAL A 306 26.05 11.37 -11.72
C VAL A 306 25.28 12.69 -11.93
N THR A 307 24.75 12.92 -13.13
CA THR A 307 23.94 14.12 -13.42
C THR A 307 22.59 14.03 -12.71
N GLN A 308 21.94 12.85 -12.76
CA GLN A 308 20.69 12.59 -12.05
C GLN A 308 20.88 12.58 -10.53
N LEU A 309 21.94 11.94 -10.03
CA LEU A 309 22.26 11.88 -8.60
C LEU A 309 22.56 13.26 -7.99
N SER A 310 23.11 14.18 -8.80
CA SER A 310 23.39 15.57 -8.40
C SER A 310 22.18 16.51 -8.46
N ALA A 311 21.04 16.07 -9.02
CA ALA A 311 19.87 16.92 -9.23
C ALA A 311 19.36 17.52 -7.91
N PRO A 312 19.04 18.82 -7.82
CA PRO A 312 18.58 19.44 -6.59
C PRO A 312 17.40 18.70 -5.93
N SER A 313 17.32 18.76 -4.60
CA SER A 313 16.15 18.26 -3.87
C SER A 313 14.88 18.93 -4.37
N SER A 314 13.81 18.17 -4.49
CA SER A 314 12.51 18.63 -5.00
C SER A 314 11.40 17.73 -4.47
N ALA A 315 10.14 18.00 -4.81
CA ALA A 315 9.04 17.08 -4.51
C ALA A 315 9.26 15.67 -5.12
N ALA A 316 9.97 15.58 -6.26
CA ALA A 316 10.30 14.31 -6.92
C ALA A 316 11.52 13.61 -6.29
N ILE A 317 12.43 14.37 -5.66
CA ILE A 317 13.61 13.86 -4.96
C ILE A 317 13.60 14.47 -3.56
N PRO A 318 12.70 14.00 -2.67
CA PRO A 318 12.46 14.67 -1.40
C PRO A 318 13.62 14.43 -0.43
N PRO A 319 13.97 15.42 0.40
CA PRO A 319 14.90 15.22 1.51
C PRO A 319 14.33 14.19 2.50
N VAL A 320 15.23 13.50 3.21
CA VAL A 320 14.86 12.45 4.17
C VAL A 320 15.38 12.82 5.55
N GLN A 321 14.50 12.73 6.55
CA GLN A 321 14.83 12.92 7.96
C GLN A 321 14.86 11.60 8.74
N GLY A 322 14.26 10.53 8.20
CA GLY A 322 14.31 9.20 8.82
C GLY A 322 14.17 8.04 7.84
N VAL A 323 14.48 6.83 8.30
CA VAL A 323 14.38 5.60 7.53
C VAL A 323 13.66 4.51 8.32
N ALA A 324 12.77 3.77 7.69
CA ALA A 324 12.16 2.59 8.29
C ALA A 324 13.16 1.43 8.37
N ALA A 325 13.22 0.76 9.53
CA ALA A 325 14.07 -0.41 9.76
C ALA A 325 13.47 -1.69 9.14
N ASP A 326 13.46 -1.74 7.81
CA ASP A 326 12.94 -2.84 7.00
C ASP A 326 14.03 -3.61 6.22
N GLY A 327 15.31 -3.22 6.36
CA GLY A 327 16.43 -3.87 5.68
C GLY A 327 16.48 -3.67 4.15
N VAL A 328 15.49 -3.03 3.55
CA VAL A 328 15.39 -2.83 2.09
C VAL A 328 15.52 -1.37 1.72
N THR A 329 14.96 -0.47 2.52
CA THR A 329 14.93 0.97 2.24
C THR A 329 16.33 1.52 2.02
N GLN A 330 16.51 2.20 0.88
CA GLN A 330 17.76 2.88 0.53
C GLN A 330 17.54 4.38 0.44
N VAL A 331 18.52 5.14 0.92
CA VAL A 331 18.60 6.59 0.75
C VAL A 331 19.93 6.98 0.13
N LEU A 332 19.90 8.02 -0.71
CA LEU A 332 21.09 8.56 -1.34
C LEU A 332 21.72 9.59 -0.41
N VAL A 333 22.97 9.33 -0.01
CA VAL A 333 23.81 10.28 0.71
C VAL A 333 24.71 10.97 -0.31
N ARG A 334 24.61 12.29 -0.42
CA ARG A 334 25.40 13.07 -1.38
C ARG A 334 26.04 14.28 -0.74
N ALA A 335 27.21 14.67 -1.25
CA ALA A 335 27.96 15.78 -0.68
C ALA A 335 28.62 16.62 -1.79
N LYS A 336 28.47 17.95 -1.73
CA LYS A 336 29.05 18.91 -2.69
C LYS A 336 30.42 19.39 -2.19
N MET A 337 31.46 19.16 -2.99
CA MET A 337 32.87 19.37 -2.64
C MET A 337 33.51 20.48 -3.49
N PRO A 338 34.45 21.25 -2.91
CA PRO A 338 35.10 22.36 -3.61
C PRO A 338 36.10 21.89 -4.68
N SER A 339 36.61 20.66 -4.60
CA SER A 339 37.69 20.17 -5.47
C SER A 339 37.69 18.64 -5.60
N ALA A 340 38.62 18.12 -6.40
CA ALA A 340 38.88 16.69 -6.52
C ALA A 340 39.48 16.09 -5.24
N GLY A 341 39.07 14.87 -4.89
CA GLY A 341 39.55 14.16 -3.71
C GLY A 341 38.78 12.86 -3.49
N SER A 342 38.65 12.45 -2.24
CA SER A 342 37.82 11.30 -1.83
C SER A 342 36.99 11.64 -0.59
N MET A 343 35.87 10.94 -0.42
CA MET A 343 35.00 11.05 0.73
C MET A 343 34.87 9.69 1.39
N THR A 344 35.13 9.61 2.68
CA THR A 344 34.85 8.41 3.48
C THR A 344 33.58 8.64 4.29
N PHE A 345 32.51 7.95 3.92
CA PHE A 345 31.26 7.93 4.67
C PHE A 345 31.31 6.84 5.74
N SER A 346 30.83 7.13 6.94
CA SER A 346 30.71 6.17 8.04
C SER A 346 29.41 6.39 8.81
N LEU A 347 28.92 5.34 9.47
CA LEU A 347 27.76 5.40 10.37
C LEU A 347 28.19 5.22 11.82
N SER A 348 27.47 5.85 12.75
CA SER A 348 27.65 5.60 14.19
C SER A 348 27.15 4.20 14.56
N GLY A 349 27.90 3.45 15.36
CA GLY A 349 27.55 2.10 15.79
C GLY A 349 28.03 1.01 14.83
N THR A 350 27.30 -0.11 14.75
CA THR A 350 27.70 -1.29 13.96
C THR A 350 26.72 -1.56 12.81
N SER A 351 27.25 -2.18 11.75
CA SER A 351 26.44 -2.78 10.69
C SER A 351 26.24 -4.28 10.99
N PRO A 352 25.03 -4.84 10.84
CA PRO A 352 23.83 -4.25 10.24
C PRO A 352 22.89 -3.55 11.23
N ALA A 353 23.20 -3.49 12.53
CA ALA A 353 22.30 -2.97 13.57
C ALA A 353 21.81 -1.53 13.32
N ASN A 354 22.67 -0.69 12.74
CA ASN A 354 22.35 0.69 12.35
C ASN A 354 22.31 0.88 10.82
N GLY A 355 22.07 -0.19 10.07
CA GLY A 355 22.07 -0.19 8.61
C GLY A 355 23.46 -0.42 8.04
N GLY A 356 23.66 -0.04 6.78
CA GLY A 356 24.94 -0.20 6.10
C GLY A 356 25.11 0.79 4.94
N LEU A 357 26.37 1.19 4.72
CA LEU A 357 26.79 2.07 3.65
C LEU A 357 27.44 1.26 2.51
N GLY A 358 27.22 1.71 1.29
CA GLY A 358 27.81 1.16 0.07
C GLY A 358 28.02 2.22 -1.00
N ALA A 359 28.91 1.93 -1.96
CA ALA A 359 29.03 2.76 -3.15
C ALA A 359 27.79 2.56 -4.04
N VAL A 360 27.34 3.62 -4.72
CA VAL A 360 26.21 3.54 -5.65
C VAL A 360 26.49 2.49 -6.73
N GLY A 361 25.51 1.63 -7.02
CA GLY A 361 25.66 0.52 -7.97
C GLY A 361 26.26 -0.76 -7.38
N THR A 362 26.54 -0.80 -6.07
CA THR A 362 27.00 -2.01 -5.37
C THR A 362 25.95 -2.51 -4.37
N THR A 363 26.05 -3.78 -3.98
CA THR A 363 25.21 -4.40 -2.92
C THR A 363 25.90 -4.42 -1.56
N THR A 364 27.05 -3.74 -1.43
CA THR A 364 27.85 -3.76 -0.20
C THR A 364 27.14 -2.99 0.91
N ARG A 365 27.14 -3.55 2.11
CA ARG A 365 26.59 -2.93 3.32
C ARG A 365 27.63 -3.01 4.44
N ALA A 366 28.34 -1.91 4.66
CA ALA A 366 29.42 -1.83 5.64
C ALA A 366 29.21 -0.65 6.60
N ALA A 367 29.97 -0.62 7.70
CA ALA A 367 29.95 0.52 8.63
C ALA A 367 30.60 1.78 8.02
N SER A 368 31.43 1.63 6.98
CA SER A 368 32.03 2.73 6.23
C SER A 368 32.28 2.37 4.77
N VAL A 369 32.33 3.39 3.92
CA VAL A 369 32.69 3.28 2.50
C VAL A 369 33.46 4.52 2.06
N THR A 370 34.53 4.31 1.29
CA THR A 370 35.31 5.39 0.68
C THR A 370 34.99 5.47 -0.81
N VAL A 371 34.62 6.65 -1.30
CA VAL A 371 34.29 6.90 -2.71
C VAL A 371 35.07 8.10 -3.25
N PRO A 372 35.43 8.11 -4.54
CA PRO A 372 36.07 9.28 -5.16
C PRO A 372 35.06 10.42 -5.34
N THR A 373 35.54 11.67 -5.40
CA THR A 373 34.69 12.77 -5.89
C THR A 373 34.63 12.78 -7.42
N VAL A 374 33.47 13.11 -7.98
CA VAL A 374 33.19 13.14 -9.42
C VAL A 374 32.77 14.54 -9.86
N PRO A 375 33.29 15.07 -10.98
CA PRO A 375 32.92 16.40 -11.47
C PRO A 375 31.57 16.40 -12.18
N VAL A 376 30.70 17.35 -11.85
CA VAL A 376 29.40 17.61 -12.51
C VAL A 376 29.20 19.12 -12.60
N GLY A 377 29.06 19.66 -13.82
CA GLY A 377 28.78 21.09 -14.02
C GLY A 377 29.83 22.05 -13.43
N GLY A 378 31.10 21.64 -13.36
CA GLY A 378 32.18 22.45 -12.76
C GLY A 378 32.33 22.34 -11.24
N VAL A 379 31.53 21.49 -10.59
CA VAL A 379 31.55 21.23 -9.14
C VAL A 379 31.85 19.75 -8.90
N HIS A 380 32.49 19.40 -7.78
CA HIS A 380 32.71 18.00 -7.41
C HIS A 380 31.63 17.47 -6.46
N TYR A 381 31.23 16.21 -6.63
CA TYR A 381 30.27 15.51 -5.77
C TYR A 381 30.82 14.17 -5.29
N ALA A 382 30.37 13.71 -4.12
CA ALA A 382 30.55 12.34 -3.65
C ALA A 382 29.18 11.71 -3.35
N PHE A 383 29.02 10.43 -3.68
CA PHE A 383 27.75 9.70 -3.53
C PHE A 383 27.94 8.37 -2.83
N ALA A 384 27.07 8.06 -1.88
CA ALA A 384 26.96 6.76 -1.23
C ALA A 384 25.49 6.40 -1.03
N LEU A 385 25.20 5.10 -0.90
CA LEU A 385 23.89 4.61 -0.50
C LEU A 385 23.95 4.17 0.95
N TYR A 386 22.97 4.62 1.73
CA TYR A 386 22.69 4.07 3.05
C TYR A 386 21.47 3.15 2.93
N THR A 387 21.61 1.90 3.35
CA THR A 387 20.50 0.94 3.46
C THR A 387 20.09 0.79 4.92
N SER A 388 18.77 0.80 5.17
CA SER A 388 18.18 0.66 6.50
C SER A 388 18.62 -0.62 7.22
N PRO A 389 18.63 -0.63 8.57
CA PRO A 389 18.81 -1.87 9.32
C PRO A 389 17.64 -2.84 9.07
N PRO A 390 17.89 -4.17 9.14
CA PRO A 390 16.83 -5.18 8.99
C PRO A 390 15.82 -5.20 10.13
N ASP A 391 16.22 -4.72 11.32
CA ASP A 391 15.40 -4.73 12.52
C ASP A 391 15.51 -3.40 13.26
N PHE A 392 14.37 -2.89 13.74
CA PHE A 392 14.33 -1.68 14.56
C PHE A 392 15.00 -1.91 15.91
N ASN A 393 14.55 -2.93 16.64
CA ASN A 393 15.07 -3.27 17.96
C ASN A 393 16.36 -4.10 17.82
N SER A 394 17.50 -3.42 17.90
CA SER A 394 18.83 -4.05 17.99
C SER A 394 19.31 -4.27 19.43
N GLY A 395 18.40 -4.12 20.41
CA GLY A 395 18.62 -4.28 21.84
C GLY A 395 18.41 -2.96 22.61
N GLY A 396 17.52 -2.96 23.61
CA GLY A 396 17.27 -1.81 24.48
C GLY A 396 16.34 -0.74 23.90
N PHE A 397 15.68 -1.01 22.76
CA PHE A 397 14.75 -0.11 22.09
C PHE A 397 13.33 -0.70 21.99
N GLU A 398 13.00 -1.68 22.83
CA GLU A 398 11.73 -2.43 22.81
C GLU A 398 10.50 -1.52 22.92
N THR A 399 10.62 -0.41 23.64
CA THR A 399 9.55 0.57 23.91
C THR A 399 9.76 1.90 23.19
N ALA A 400 10.81 2.03 22.37
CA ALA A 400 11.08 3.25 21.60
C ALA A 400 10.31 3.24 20.28
N THR A 401 9.90 4.43 19.82
CA THR A 401 9.25 4.65 18.51
C THR A 401 10.27 5.02 17.43
N SER A 402 11.39 5.61 17.83
CA SER A 402 12.50 6.02 16.97
C SER A 402 13.84 5.96 17.70
N ARG A 403 14.95 5.95 16.95
CA ARG A 403 16.32 6.07 17.48
C ARG A 403 17.24 6.71 16.44
N LEU A 404 18.26 7.44 16.88
CA LEU A 404 19.14 8.18 15.98
C LEU A 404 20.28 7.32 15.41
N VAL A 405 20.68 7.63 14.18
CA VAL A 405 21.96 7.26 13.60
C VAL A 405 22.64 8.49 13.01
N THR A 406 23.92 8.68 13.32
CA THR A 406 24.74 9.75 12.74
C THR A 406 25.53 9.18 11.57
N LEU A 407 25.35 9.77 10.39
CA LEU A 407 26.22 9.54 9.24
C LEU A 407 27.29 10.63 9.20
N SER A 408 28.56 10.22 9.15
CA SER A 408 29.71 11.10 9.06
C SER A 408 30.36 10.95 7.69
N GLY A 409 30.90 12.04 7.15
CA GLY A 409 31.63 12.07 5.91
C GLY A 409 32.93 12.85 6.09
N ILE A 410 34.07 12.17 5.94
CA ILE A 410 35.39 12.77 6.00
C ILE A 410 35.86 13.02 4.57
N TYR A 411 35.96 14.29 4.19
CA TYR A 411 36.50 14.68 2.89
C TYR A 411 38.02 14.82 2.97
N THR A 412 38.72 14.13 2.09
CA THR A 412 40.17 14.22 1.92
C THR A 412 40.48 14.78 0.52
N PRO A 413 40.78 16.09 0.40
CA PRO A 413 41.10 16.71 -0.87
C PRO A 413 42.46 16.25 -1.41
N ALA A 414 42.66 16.34 -2.72
CA ALA A 414 43.98 16.17 -3.32
C ALA A 414 45.00 17.24 -2.87
N SER A 415 44.51 18.43 -2.49
CA SER A 415 45.30 19.52 -1.90
C SER A 415 44.44 20.35 -0.93
N GLY A 416 44.92 20.61 0.28
CA GLY A 416 44.22 21.40 1.31
C GLY A 416 43.92 20.62 2.59
N ALA A 417 43.15 21.22 3.50
CA ALA A 417 42.77 20.59 4.77
C ALA A 417 41.54 19.67 4.60
N SER A 418 41.58 18.51 5.26
CA SER A 418 40.41 17.63 5.39
C SER A 418 39.39 18.23 6.35
N TYR A 419 38.11 17.90 6.16
CA TYR A 419 37.05 18.25 7.11
C TYR A 419 36.02 17.14 7.19
N THR A 420 35.26 17.16 8.30
CA THR A 420 34.20 16.21 8.58
C THR A 420 32.86 16.90 8.51
N SER A 421 31.89 16.27 7.86
CA SER A 421 30.48 16.66 7.87
C SER A 421 29.66 15.55 8.51
N THR A 422 28.56 15.91 9.15
CA THR A 422 27.63 14.95 9.74
C THR A 422 26.20 15.25 9.32
N VAL A 423 25.39 14.20 9.22
CA VAL A 423 23.93 14.30 9.10
C VAL A 423 23.32 13.24 10.02
N GLU A 424 22.23 13.59 10.69
CA GLU A 424 21.50 12.68 11.57
C GLU A 424 20.26 12.17 10.83
N LEU A 425 19.98 10.87 10.99
CA LEU A 425 18.76 10.24 10.51
C LEU A 425 18.06 9.55 11.68
N SER A 426 16.74 9.67 11.72
CA SER A 426 15.91 8.90 12.64
C SER A 426 15.62 7.52 12.04
N ILE A 427 16.07 6.45 12.69
CA ILE A 427 15.61 5.09 12.40
C ILE A 427 14.24 4.95 13.07
N VAL A 428 13.22 4.56 12.31
CA VAL A 428 11.84 4.35 12.78
C VAL A 428 11.41 2.90 12.55
N ARG A 429 10.37 2.47 13.27
CA ARG A 429 9.75 1.15 13.06
C ARG A 429 9.08 1.10 11.68
N PRO A 430 9.10 -0.04 10.97
CA PRO A 430 8.22 -0.23 9.82
C PRO A 430 6.75 0.04 10.20
N PRO A 431 5.93 0.58 9.28
CA PRO A 431 4.50 0.73 9.54
C PRO A 431 3.86 -0.65 9.75
N LEU A 432 2.82 -0.70 10.58
CA LEU A 432 2.10 -1.94 10.88
C LEU A 432 0.79 -2.00 10.10
N VAL A 433 0.57 -3.08 9.34
CA VAL A 433 -0.70 -3.35 8.67
C VAL A 433 -1.42 -4.50 9.36
N LEU A 434 -2.64 -4.23 9.83
CA LEU A 434 -3.53 -5.23 10.42
C LEU A 434 -4.55 -5.70 9.39
N VAL A 435 -4.76 -7.01 9.26
CA VAL A 435 -5.74 -7.58 8.35
C VAL A 435 -6.72 -8.45 9.15
N HIS A 436 -8.00 -8.09 9.11
CA HIS A 436 -9.04 -8.84 9.81
C HIS A 436 -9.49 -10.07 9.00
N ASP A 437 -10.37 -10.86 9.60
CA ASP A 437 -10.89 -12.13 9.06
C ASP A 437 -12.26 -11.99 8.40
N LEU A 438 -12.79 -13.07 7.82
CA LEU A 438 -14.17 -13.11 7.36
C LEU A 438 -15.15 -12.85 8.51
N TRP A 439 -16.31 -12.27 8.20
CA TRP A 439 -17.34 -11.90 9.18
C TRP A 439 -16.84 -10.99 10.32
N SER A 440 -15.76 -10.25 10.08
CA SER A 440 -15.12 -9.35 11.03
C SER A 440 -14.90 -7.95 10.41
N SER A 441 -14.27 -7.06 11.17
CA SER A 441 -13.89 -5.72 10.72
C SER A 441 -12.65 -5.22 11.46
N CYS A 442 -12.13 -4.07 11.04
CA CYS A 442 -11.02 -3.40 11.72
C CYS A 442 -11.31 -3.03 13.18
N ALA A 443 -12.59 -2.95 13.58
CA ALA A 443 -12.98 -2.70 14.97
C ALA A 443 -12.51 -3.82 15.92
N ALA A 444 -12.28 -5.03 15.41
CA ALA A 444 -11.76 -6.15 16.22
C ALA A 444 -10.38 -5.86 16.84
N TRP A 445 -9.61 -4.91 16.29
CA TRP A 445 -8.25 -4.59 16.75
C TRP A 445 -8.17 -3.42 17.76
N GLN A 446 -9.30 -2.83 18.13
CA GLN A 446 -9.37 -1.49 18.75
C GLN A 446 -9.78 -1.46 20.21
N ALA A 447 -9.73 -2.58 20.92
CA ALA A 447 -9.83 -2.54 22.37
C ALA A 447 -8.82 -1.52 22.95
N THR A 448 -9.09 -0.94 24.12
CA THR A 448 -8.28 0.15 24.72
C THR A 448 -6.80 -0.21 24.90
N ASP A 449 -6.49 -1.51 24.89
CA ASP A 449 -5.13 -2.04 24.90
C ASP A 449 -4.81 -2.88 23.64
N GLY A 450 -5.54 -2.72 22.53
CA GLY A 450 -5.36 -3.47 21.29
C GLY A 450 -4.15 -2.98 20.48
N LEU A 451 -3.66 -3.80 19.54
CA LEU A 451 -2.51 -3.45 18.70
C LEU A 451 -2.72 -2.14 17.92
N ALA A 452 -3.96 -1.87 17.48
CA ALA A 452 -4.28 -0.65 16.75
C ALA A 452 -4.17 0.63 17.59
N ALA A 453 -4.27 0.51 18.93
CA ALA A 453 -4.13 1.63 19.86
C ALA A 453 -2.68 1.83 20.35
N SER A 454 -1.73 0.99 19.92
CA SER A 454 -0.35 1.07 20.35
C SER A 454 0.33 2.32 19.80
N SER A 455 0.90 3.15 20.69
CA SER A 455 1.73 4.30 20.31
C SER A 455 3.08 3.92 19.69
N LEU A 456 3.46 2.63 19.72
CA LEU A 456 4.72 2.15 19.16
C LEU A 456 4.70 2.10 17.64
N PHE A 457 3.54 1.89 17.01
CA PHE A 457 3.44 1.62 15.59
C PHE A 457 2.49 2.58 14.89
N GLN A 458 2.91 3.09 13.74
CA GLN A 458 2.00 3.73 12.79
C GLN A 458 1.15 2.64 12.14
N THR A 459 -0.08 2.46 12.64
CA THR A 459 -0.94 1.33 12.27
C THR A 459 -1.94 1.72 11.19
N THR A 460 -2.10 0.88 10.18
CA THR A 460 -3.19 0.93 9.19
C THR A 460 -3.91 -0.41 9.18
N CYS A 461 -5.21 -0.41 8.96
CA CYS A 461 -5.98 -1.65 8.88
C CYS A 461 -6.56 -1.85 7.47
N ALA A 462 -6.43 -3.06 6.93
CA ALA A 462 -7.05 -3.48 5.68
C ALA A 462 -8.51 -3.87 5.95
N ASP A 463 -9.42 -2.90 5.77
CA ASP A 463 -10.85 -3.09 5.99
C ASP A 463 -11.55 -3.56 4.71
N TYR A 464 -12.11 -4.77 4.76
CA TYR A 464 -12.99 -5.34 3.75
C TYR A 464 -14.29 -5.87 4.37
N SER A 465 -14.69 -5.33 5.53
CA SER A 465 -15.85 -5.79 6.31
C SER A 465 -17.16 -5.82 5.52
N ALA A 466 -17.38 -4.85 4.62
CA ALA A 466 -18.55 -4.77 3.75
C ALA A 466 -18.72 -5.98 2.82
N THR A 467 -17.61 -6.61 2.44
CA THR A 467 -17.53 -7.75 1.50
C THR A 467 -16.86 -8.97 2.12
N SER A 468 -16.72 -9.01 3.44
CA SER A 468 -16.01 -10.05 4.18
C SER A 468 -16.62 -11.45 4.06
N SER A 469 -17.89 -11.56 3.67
CA SER A 469 -18.55 -12.84 3.34
C SER A 469 -18.39 -13.24 1.87
N ALA A 470 -18.02 -12.32 0.99
CA ALA A 470 -17.83 -12.57 -0.44
C ALA A 470 -16.49 -13.27 -0.70
N SER A 471 -16.33 -13.83 -1.90
CA SER A 471 -15.08 -14.45 -2.31
C SER A 471 -13.87 -13.55 -2.05
N LEU A 472 -12.76 -14.14 -1.60
CA LEU A 472 -11.48 -13.46 -1.45
C LEU A 472 -10.89 -13.06 -2.81
N THR A 473 -11.44 -13.55 -3.92
CA THR A 473 -11.10 -13.10 -5.28
C THR A 473 -11.98 -11.98 -5.80
N LEU A 474 -12.93 -11.49 -5.00
CA LEU A 474 -13.65 -10.27 -5.33
C LEU A 474 -12.65 -9.10 -5.33
N GLU A 475 -12.66 -8.28 -6.37
CA GLU A 475 -11.73 -7.16 -6.55
C GLU A 475 -11.60 -6.28 -5.30
N ALA A 476 -12.71 -5.95 -4.64
CA ALA A 476 -12.70 -5.16 -3.40
C ALA A 476 -11.92 -5.83 -2.25
N ASN A 477 -12.00 -7.16 -2.12
CA ASN A 477 -11.26 -7.93 -1.12
C ASN A 477 -9.78 -8.09 -1.51
N GLU A 478 -9.50 -8.36 -2.79
CA GLU A 478 -8.12 -8.49 -3.29
C GLU A 478 -7.32 -7.19 -3.12
N LEU A 479 -7.98 -6.04 -3.29
CA LEU A 479 -7.34 -4.74 -3.17
C LEU A 479 -7.19 -4.26 -1.73
N ALA A 480 -7.81 -4.91 -0.73
CA ALA A 480 -7.81 -4.45 0.66
C ALA A 480 -6.38 -4.37 1.25
N VAL A 481 -5.58 -5.43 1.06
CA VAL A 481 -4.19 -5.50 1.54
C VAL A 481 -3.27 -4.50 0.82
N PRO A 482 -3.16 -4.49 -0.53
CA PRO A 482 -2.30 -3.52 -1.22
C PRO A 482 -2.71 -2.06 -0.98
N ASN A 483 -4.01 -1.76 -0.84
CA ASN A 483 -4.45 -0.40 -0.53
C ASN A 483 -4.04 0.01 0.90
N ALA A 484 -4.14 -0.89 1.87
CA ALA A 484 -3.68 -0.63 3.24
C ALA A 484 -2.16 -0.42 3.30
N ILE A 485 -1.39 -1.23 2.56
CA ILE A 485 0.08 -1.06 2.46
C ILE A 485 0.42 0.26 1.80
N TYR A 486 -0.21 0.59 0.66
CA TYR A 486 -0.02 1.87 -0.02
C TYR A 486 -0.31 3.06 0.91
N SER A 487 -1.41 2.98 1.66
CA SER A 487 -1.79 3.98 2.65
C SER A 487 -0.72 4.12 3.74
N ALA A 488 -0.28 3.02 4.33
CA ALA A 488 0.72 3.01 5.38
C ALA A 488 2.08 3.60 4.93
N LEU A 489 2.57 3.20 3.75
CA LEU A 489 3.80 3.72 3.16
C LEU A 489 3.68 5.22 2.83
N THR A 490 2.54 5.65 2.28
CA THR A 490 2.30 7.07 1.95
C THR A 490 2.29 7.93 3.20
N LYS A 491 1.56 7.51 4.25
CA LYS A 491 1.49 8.23 5.53
C LYS A 491 2.87 8.35 6.19
N MET A 492 3.71 7.33 6.10
CA MET A 492 5.08 7.38 6.64
C MET A 492 5.98 8.32 5.83
N ARG A 493 5.85 8.33 4.49
CA ARG A 493 6.59 9.24 3.59
C ARG A 493 6.19 10.70 3.75
N GLN A 494 4.93 10.99 4.06
CA GLN A 494 4.47 12.36 4.41
C GLN A 494 5.22 12.91 5.65
N GLY A 495 5.71 12.04 6.53
CA GLY A 495 6.59 12.41 7.63
C GLY A 495 8.06 12.67 7.24
N GLN A 496 8.41 12.63 5.95
CA GLN A 496 9.78 12.65 5.40
C GLN A 496 10.63 11.45 5.82
N ASN A 497 9.99 10.29 6.04
CA ASN A 497 10.68 9.03 6.24
C ASN A 497 10.77 8.25 4.92
N ALA A 498 11.95 7.75 4.59
CA ALA A 498 12.09 6.74 3.56
C ALA A 498 11.59 5.39 4.08
N VAL A 499 10.78 4.69 3.29
CA VAL A 499 10.20 3.40 3.65
C VAL A 499 9.87 2.60 2.40
N THR A 500 10.08 1.29 2.48
CA THR A 500 9.81 0.34 1.39
C THR A 500 8.83 -0.73 1.82
N GLN A 501 8.93 -1.23 3.05
CA GLN A 501 8.12 -2.36 3.51
C GLN A 501 7.33 -2.07 4.79
N VAL A 502 6.25 -2.83 4.97
CA VAL A 502 5.44 -2.88 6.20
C VAL A 502 5.64 -4.19 6.96
N ASP A 503 5.33 -4.20 8.26
CA ASP A 503 5.06 -5.44 8.99
C ASP A 503 3.55 -5.76 8.92
N VAL A 504 3.18 -7.03 8.69
CA VAL A 504 1.77 -7.44 8.58
C VAL A 504 1.37 -8.39 9.70
N VAL A 505 0.25 -8.13 10.35
CA VAL A 505 -0.43 -9.08 11.26
C VAL A 505 -1.80 -9.41 10.66
N ALA A 506 -2.03 -10.67 10.34
CA ALA A 506 -3.22 -11.09 9.61
C ALA A 506 -3.95 -12.23 10.32
N HIS A 507 -5.26 -12.07 10.49
CA HIS A 507 -6.13 -13.08 11.13
C HIS A 507 -6.96 -13.85 10.10
N GLY A 508 -7.06 -15.17 10.24
CA GLY A 508 -7.96 -16.02 9.45
C GLY A 508 -7.81 -15.82 7.94
N ALA A 509 -8.90 -15.53 7.23
CA ALA A 509 -8.90 -15.24 5.80
C ALA A 509 -7.99 -14.06 5.39
N GLY A 510 -7.72 -13.12 6.30
CA GLY A 510 -6.77 -12.03 6.07
C GLY A 510 -5.34 -12.51 5.78
N GLY A 511 -4.94 -13.65 6.35
CA GLY A 511 -3.65 -14.25 6.05
C GLY A 511 -3.59 -14.84 4.63
N LEU A 512 -4.71 -15.37 4.12
CA LEU A 512 -4.81 -15.84 2.74
C LEU A 512 -4.81 -14.68 1.74
N LEU A 513 -5.51 -13.57 2.03
CA LEU A 513 -5.45 -12.35 1.22
C LEU A 513 -4.03 -11.79 1.14
N THR A 514 -3.30 -11.78 2.25
CA THR A 514 -1.89 -11.36 2.27
C THR A 514 -1.03 -12.26 1.38
N ARG A 515 -1.19 -13.59 1.46
CA ARG A 515 -0.46 -14.53 0.58
C ARG A 515 -0.81 -14.32 -0.89
N LYS A 516 -2.09 -14.07 -1.20
CA LYS A 516 -2.54 -13.78 -2.55
C LYS A 516 -1.90 -12.50 -3.10
N TYR A 517 -1.79 -11.46 -2.29
CA TYR A 517 -1.11 -10.23 -2.69
C TYR A 517 0.38 -10.46 -3.00
N VAL A 518 1.08 -11.24 -2.17
CA VAL A 518 2.48 -11.63 -2.40
C VAL A 518 2.68 -12.40 -3.71
N ASP A 519 1.68 -13.19 -4.14
CA ASP A 519 1.68 -13.92 -5.41
C ASP A 519 1.41 -13.02 -6.63
N SER A 520 1.02 -11.76 -6.43
CA SER A 520 0.76 -10.81 -7.52
C SER A 520 2.04 -10.38 -8.24
N ALA A 521 1.94 -10.14 -9.55
CA ALA A 521 3.07 -9.68 -10.37
C ALA A 521 3.64 -8.33 -9.90
N ASN A 522 2.81 -7.50 -9.28
CA ASN A 522 3.16 -6.15 -8.84
C ASN A 522 3.80 -6.10 -7.45
N TYR A 523 3.80 -7.20 -6.69
CA TYR A 523 4.41 -7.24 -5.36
C TYR A 523 5.90 -6.86 -5.40
N ARG A 524 6.68 -7.51 -6.27
CA ARG A 524 8.11 -7.19 -6.51
C ARG A 524 8.29 -6.14 -7.61
N SER A 525 7.79 -4.93 -7.37
CA SER A 525 7.93 -3.79 -8.28
C SER A 525 9.31 -3.12 -8.20
N VAL A 526 9.63 -2.24 -9.16
CA VAL A 526 10.84 -1.40 -9.07
C VAL A 526 10.78 -0.42 -7.90
N ALA A 527 9.58 0.06 -7.56
CA ALA A 527 9.38 0.92 -6.40
C ALA A 527 9.61 0.20 -5.06
N THR A 528 9.70 -1.13 -5.06
CA THR A 528 10.06 -1.93 -3.88
C THR A 528 11.49 -2.49 -3.97
N PHE A 529 12.33 -1.93 -4.84
CA PHE A 529 13.68 -2.44 -5.13
C PHE A 529 13.69 -3.92 -5.56
N LYS A 530 12.57 -4.44 -6.10
CA LYS A 530 12.32 -5.86 -6.41
C LYS A 530 12.28 -6.80 -5.20
N GLU A 531 12.25 -6.27 -3.98
CA GLU A 531 12.22 -7.06 -2.74
C GLU A 531 10.81 -7.28 -2.19
N GLY A 532 9.79 -6.58 -2.71
CA GLY A 532 8.44 -6.60 -2.16
C GLY A 532 8.23 -5.54 -1.08
N ASP A 533 6.98 -5.29 -0.68
CA ASP A 533 6.59 -4.27 0.31
C ASP A 533 6.14 -4.85 1.66
N ILE A 534 6.44 -6.12 1.94
CA ILE A 534 6.17 -6.77 3.24
C ILE A 534 7.48 -7.31 3.82
N ASN A 535 7.85 -6.82 5.01
CA ASN A 535 9.05 -7.20 5.75
C ASN A 535 8.85 -8.54 6.48
N ARG A 536 7.71 -8.70 7.17
CA ARG A 536 7.33 -9.93 7.86
C ARG A 536 5.81 -10.11 7.92
N LEU A 537 5.37 -11.36 8.09
CA LEU A 537 3.99 -11.73 8.31
C LEU A 537 3.83 -12.47 9.66
N ILE A 538 2.96 -11.99 10.53
CA ILE A 538 2.50 -12.71 11.71
C ILE A 538 1.09 -13.19 11.41
N SER A 539 0.97 -14.49 11.12
CA SER A 539 -0.28 -15.17 10.84
C SER A 539 -0.96 -15.57 12.14
N LEU A 540 -2.24 -15.26 12.29
CA LEU A 540 -3.05 -15.58 13.46
C LEU A 540 -4.22 -16.47 13.03
N ASN A 541 -4.19 -17.73 13.43
CA ASN A 541 -5.20 -18.75 13.12
C ASN A 541 -5.60 -18.85 11.63
N THR A 542 -4.73 -18.46 10.70
CA THR A 542 -5.03 -18.51 9.25
C THR A 542 -5.13 -19.95 8.78
N PRO A 543 -6.24 -20.40 8.15
CA PRO A 543 -6.32 -21.73 7.55
C PRO A 543 -5.54 -21.78 6.21
N HIS A 544 -4.22 -21.93 6.28
CA HIS A 544 -3.30 -21.85 5.13
C HIS A 544 -3.53 -22.94 4.07
N GLU A 545 -4.06 -24.10 4.47
CA GLU A 545 -4.42 -25.23 3.61
C GLU A 545 -5.95 -25.31 3.36
N GLY A 546 -6.71 -24.30 3.78
CA GLY A 546 -8.16 -24.36 3.89
C GLY A 546 -8.62 -25.07 5.17
N THR A 547 -9.92 -25.05 5.46
CA THR A 547 -10.51 -25.67 6.65
C THR A 547 -11.63 -26.65 6.31
N ARG A 548 -11.69 -27.76 7.07
CA ARG A 548 -12.80 -28.72 7.03
C ARG A 548 -14.15 -28.07 7.34
N MET A 549 -14.18 -27.09 8.25
CA MET A 549 -15.40 -26.36 8.58
C MET A 549 -16.02 -25.71 7.35
N ALA A 550 -15.23 -24.99 6.55
CA ALA A 550 -15.70 -24.38 5.32
C ALA A 550 -16.19 -25.42 4.30
N THR A 551 -15.50 -26.56 4.20
CA THR A 551 -15.89 -27.69 3.32
C THR A 551 -17.31 -28.20 3.65
N GLU A 552 -17.59 -28.42 4.94
CA GLU A 552 -18.90 -28.92 5.37
C GLU A 552 -19.99 -27.83 5.40
N LEU A 553 -19.64 -26.56 5.62
CA LEU A 553 -20.56 -25.43 5.46
C LEU A 553 -21.04 -25.29 4.01
N VAL A 554 -20.12 -25.39 3.04
CA VAL A 554 -20.43 -25.40 1.61
C VAL A 554 -21.33 -26.59 1.25
N ARG A 555 -21.01 -27.79 1.76
CA ARG A 555 -21.81 -29.00 1.54
C ARG A 555 -23.25 -28.85 2.06
N MET A 556 -23.42 -28.32 3.28
CA MET A 556 -24.74 -28.03 3.84
C MET A 556 -25.51 -27.03 2.96
N ARG A 557 -24.90 -25.88 2.64
CA ARG A 557 -25.51 -24.82 1.82
C ARG A 557 -26.02 -25.37 0.48
N ASP A 558 -25.15 -26.06 -0.26
CA ASP A 558 -25.46 -26.50 -1.62
C ASP A 558 -26.61 -27.51 -1.66
N ILE A 559 -26.68 -28.40 -0.66
CA ILE A 559 -27.78 -29.36 -0.51
C ILE A 559 -29.09 -28.63 -0.19
N LEU A 560 -29.08 -27.69 0.77
CA LEU A 560 -30.29 -26.92 1.11
C LEU A 560 -30.79 -26.05 -0.05
N LYS A 561 -29.88 -25.48 -0.85
CA LYS A 561 -30.24 -24.69 -2.05
C LYS A 561 -30.86 -25.55 -3.16
N ALA A 562 -30.48 -26.83 -3.25
CA ALA A 562 -31.01 -27.76 -4.23
C ALA A 562 -32.42 -28.27 -3.88
N GLU A 563 -32.90 -28.07 -2.65
CA GLU A 563 -34.21 -28.52 -2.20
C GLU A 563 -35.34 -27.57 -2.64
N PRO A 564 -36.31 -28.03 -3.46
CA PRO A 564 -37.48 -27.22 -3.81
C PRO A 564 -38.27 -26.88 -2.54
N SER A 565 -38.55 -25.58 -2.31
CA SER A 565 -39.19 -25.08 -1.07
C SER A 565 -38.47 -25.45 0.23
N GLY A 566 -37.15 -25.69 0.17
CA GLY A 566 -36.30 -26.02 1.32
C GLY A 566 -36.06 -24.87 2.31
N PRO A 567 -35.43 -25.14 3.46
CA PRO A 567 -35.28 -24.16 4.55
C PRO A 567 -34.22 -23.08 4.27
N TRP A 568 -33.51 -23.10 3.13
CA TRP A 568 -32.39 -22.21 2.84
C TRP A 568 -32.70 -20.73 3.05
N GLY A 569 -33.86 -20.26 2.60
CA GLY A 569 -34.27 -18.86 2.78
C GLY A 569 -34.33 -18.46 4.26
N LEU A 570 -34.86 -19.32 5.12
CA LEU A 570 -34.95 -19.07 6.56
C LEU A 570 -33.59 -19.18 7.26
N VAL A 571 -32.75 -20.13 6.86
CA VAL A 571 -31.37 -20.27 7.36
C VAL A 571 -30.55 -19.02 7.01
N ARG A 572 -30.60 -18.58 5.75
CA ARG A 572 -29.96 -17.36 5.27
C ARG A 572 -30.43 -16.15 6.08
N ASP A 573 -31.74 -15.99 6.27
CA ASP A 573 -32.30 -14.85 6.99
C ASP A 573 -31.89 -14.86 8.49
N ALA A 574 -31.82 -16.03 9.12
CA ALA A 574 -31.37 -16.18 10.51
C ALA A 574 -29.88 -15.81 10.71
N LEU A 575 -29.03 -15.99 9.69
CA LEU A 575 -27.61 -15.64 9.74
C LEU A 575 -27.35 -14.18 9.33
N ALA A 576 -28.03 -13.71 8.29
CA ALA A 576 -27.79 -12.40 7.69
C ALA A 576 -28.34 -11.24 8.55
N ILE A 577 -29.59 -11.34 9.01
CA ILE A 577 -30.32 -10.24 9.66
C ILE A 577 -29.66 -9.75 10.97
N PRO A 578 -29.14 -10.63 11.87
CA PRO A 578 -28.65 -10.18 13.17
C PRO A 578 -27.11 -10.07 13.24
N HIS A 579 -26.36 -10.73 12.34
CA HIS A 579 -24.91 -10.97 12.53
C HIS A 579 -24.04 -10.74 11.29
N LYS A 580 -24.60 -10.29 10.16
CA LYS A 580 -23.86 -10.03 8.90
C LYS A 580 -23.05 -11.24 8.38
N ILE A 581 -23.46 -12.46 8.72
CA ILE A 581 -22.87 -13.70 8.21
C ILE A 581 -23.64 -14.09 6.94
N SER A 582 -22.95 -14.16 5.80
CA SER A 582 -23.49 -14.80 4.60
C SER A 582 -22.63 -15.99 4.19
N LEU A 583 -23.30 -17.07 3.79
CA LEU A 583 -22.67 -18.25 3.20
C LEU A 583 -22.92 -18.33 1.69
N ASP A 584 -23.73 -17.42 1.15
CA ASP A 584 -24.15 -17.39 -0.26
C ASP A 584 -24.17 -15.94 -0.72
N VAL A 585 -23.17 -15.60 -1.53
CA VAL A 585 -22.97 -14.26 -2.06
C VAL A 585 -22.85 -14.38 -3.57
N ASP A 586 -23.50 -13.48 -4.29
CA ASP A 586 -23.43 -13.42 -5.75
C ASP A 586 -21.97 -13.23 -6.18
N GLY A 587 -21.49 -14.08 -7.10
CA GLY A 587 -20.08 -14.10 -7.52
C GLY A 587 -19.16 -14.98 -6.67
N GLY A 588 -19.67 -15.64 -5.64
CA GLY A 588 -18.92 -16.58 -4.78
C GLY A 588 -18.73 -16.05 -3.35
N SER A 589 -18.61 -16.97 -2.39
CA SER A 589 -18.47 -16.64 -0.96
C SER A 589 -17.10 -16.99 -0.39
N ALA A 590 -16.69 -16.33 0.69
CA ALA A 590 -15.39 -16.57 1.34
C ALA A 590 -15.22 -18.04 1.76
N ILE A 591 -16.30 -18.70 2.19
CA ILE A 591 -16.24 -20.12 2.58
C ILE A 591 -15.97 -21.06 1.39
N ASP A 592 -16.30 -20.66 0.15
CA ASP A 592 -15.95 -21.42 -1.05
C ASP A 592 -14.43 -21.41 -1.27
N ASP A 593 -13.79 -20.28 -0.97
CA ASP A 593 -12.34 -20.12 -1.07
C ASP A 593 -11.59 -20.79 0.08
N LEU A 594 -12.16 -20.82 1.28
CA LEU A 594 -11.57 -21.48 2.45
C LEU A 594 -11.73 -23.00 2.44
N LYS A 595 -12.54 -23.56 1.54
CA LYS A 595 -12.70 -25.01 1.38
C LYS A 595 -11.35 -25.67 1.11
N VAL A 596 -11.12 -26.83 1.73
CA VAL A 596 -9.92 -27.64 1.46
C VAL A 596 -9.90 -28.02 -0.02
N GLY A 597 -8.79 -27.70 -0.70
CA GLY A 597 -8.64 -27.94 -2.13
C GLY A 597 -9.47 -27.02 -3.02
N SER A 598 -9.93 -25.86 -2.53
CA SER A 598 -10.51 -24.82 -3.37
C SER A 598 -9.54 -24.34 -4.46
N ALA A 599 -10.06 -23.68 -5.49
CA ALA A 599 -9.23 -23.10 -6.54
C ALA A 599 -8.24 -22.07 -5.95
N LEU A 600 -8.67 -21.23 -5.00
CA LEU A 600 -7.81 -20.27 -4.34
C LEU A 600 -6.65 -20.97 -3.61
N ILE A 601 -6.94 -21.94 -2.73
CA ILE A 601 -5.91 -22.64 -1.95
C ILE A 601 -4.92 -23.38 -2.85
N ASN A 602 -5.41 -24.10 -3.88
CA ASN A 602 -4.55 -24.88 -4.77
C ASN A 602 -3.64 -24.01 -5.65
N ASN A 603 -4.10 -22.81 -6.02
CA ASN A 603 -3.38 -21.94 -6.95
C ASN A 603 -2.33 -21.06 -6.29
N LEU A 604 -2.47 -20.76 -4.99
CA LEU A 604 -1.47 -19.99 -4.23
C LEU A 604 -0.06 -20.54 -4.45
N ARG A 605 0.89 -19.65 -4.75
CA ARG A 605 2.32 -19.99 -4.83
C ARG A 605 2.99 -19.99 -3.46
N GLN A 606 4.27 -20.36 -3.44
CA GLN A 606 5.11 -20.17 -2.27
C GLN A 606 5.11 -18.69 -1.88
N THR A 607 4.95 -18.39 -0.59
CA THR A 607 4.95 -17.03 -0.07
C THR A 607 6.33 -16.71 0.48
N ASP A 608 7.14 -15.98 -0.29
CA ASP A 608 8.53 -15.63 0.06
C ASP A 608 8.60 -14.42 1.00
N VAL A 609 7.96 -14.54 2.16
CA VAL A 609 7.94 -13.55 3.25
C VAL A 609 8.24 -14.25 4.58
N PRO A 610 9.16 -13.74 5.40
CA PRO A 610 9.41 -14.24 6.75
C PRO A 610 8.12 -14.29 7.58
N THR A 611 7.73 -15.48 8.05
CA THR A 611 6.41 -15.71 8.67
C THR A 611 6.51 -16.37 10.04
N HIS A 612 5.74 -15.86 11.01
CA HIS A 612 5.45 -16.54 12.28
C HIS A 612 4.00 -17.00 12.31
N PHE A 613 3.74 -18.19 12.84
CA PHE A 613 2.41 -18.79 12.94
C PHE A 613 1.93 -18.80 14.40
N ILE A 614 0.91 -18.01 14.70
CA ILE A 614 0.17 -18.12 15.96
C ILE A 614 -1.04 -19.00 15.70
N THR A 615 -1.12 -20.15 16.36
CA THR A 615 -2.12 -21.19 16.08
C THR A 615 -2.96 -21.50 17.31
N GLY A 616 -4.26 -21.65 17.14
CA GLY A 616 -5.17 -22.12 18.19
C GLY A 616 -5.24 -23.65 18.26
N GLN A 617 -5.36 -24.18 19.48
CA GLN A 617 -5.50 -25.61 19.73
C GLN A 617 -6.23 -25.89 21.05
N GLY A 618 -6.56 -27.16 21.33
CA GLY A 618 -6.98 -27.58 22.67
C GLY A 618 -8.49 -27.53 22.94
N ALA A 619 -9.33 -27.27 21.93
CA ALA A 619 -10.78 -27.32 22.08
C ALA A 619 -11.35 -28.74 22.17
N GLN A 620 -10.62 -29.76 21.68
CA GLN A 620 -11.08 -31.14 21.60
C GLN A 620 -11.57 -31.77 22.92
N PRO A 621 -11.02 -31.50 24.13
CA PRO A 621 -11.49 -32.14 25.35
C PRO A 621 -12.63 -31.36 26.02
N LEU A 622 -13.03 -30.19 25.48
CA LEU A 622 -13.98 -29.30 26.11
C LEU A 622 -15.42 -29.76 25.87
N GLN A 623 -16.25 -29.73 26.91
CA GLN A 623 -17.65 -30.11 26.84
C GLN A 623 -18.47 -29.11 26.02
N ARG A 624 -19.35 -29.61 25.12
CA ARG A 624 -20.13 -28.83 24.15
C ARG A 624 -20.80 -27.59 24.76
N THR A 625 -21.55 -27.74 25.86
CA THR A 625 -22.28 -26.63 26.49
C THR A 625 -21.36 -25.50 26.95
N ALA A 626 -20.20 -25.83 27.52
CA ALA A 626 -19.25 -24.83 27.98
C ALA A 626 -18.53 -24.15 26.80
N THR A 627 -18.16 -24.94 25.78
CA THR A 627 -17.52 -24.45 24.54
C THR A 627 -18.45 -23.53 23.74
N LEU A 628 -19.74 -23.85 23.64
CA LEU A 628 -20.75 -23.00 23.00
C LEU A 628 -20.83 -21.61 23.66
N GLY A 629 -20.61 -21.54 24.98
CA GLY A 629 -20.56 -20.30 25.75
C GLY A 629 -19.35 -19.40 25.44
N LEU A 630 -18.32 -19.91 24.75
CA LEU A 630 -17.15 -19.14 24.32
C LEU A 630 -17.41 -18.37 23.02
N LEU A 631 -18.24 -18.91 22.13
CA LEU A 631 -18.43 -18.40 20.77
C LEU A 631 -19.16 -17.05 20.72
N PRO A 632 -18.94 -16.23 19.67
CA PRO A 632 -19.81 -15.10 19.35
C PRO A 632 -21.23 -15.59 19.04
N ASP A 633 -22.23 -14.75 19.31
CA ASP A 633 -23.64 -15.10 19.15
C ASP A 633 -24.01 -15.53 17.72
N GLY A 634 -23.47 -14.84 16.71
CA GLY A 634 -23.68 -15.24 15.31
C GLY A 634 -23.09 -16.61 14.96
N ILE A 635 -21.94 -16.96 15.56
CA ILE A 635 -21.34 -18.29 15.35
C ILE A 635 -22.13 -19.37 16.09
N LYS A 636 -22.72 -19.08 17.27
CA LYS A 636 -23.65 -20.01 17.93
C LYS A 636 -24.85 -20.32 17.04
N VAL A 637 -25.42 -19.30 16.40
CA VAL A 637 -26.52 -19.49 15.45
C VAL A 637 -26.06 -20.32 14.26
N LEU A 638 -24.91 -20.00 13.64
CA LEU A 638 -24.32 -20.77 12.55
C LEU A 638 -24.14 -22.25 12.91
N TYR A 639 -23.58 -22.54 14.08
CA TYR A 639 -23.32 -23.90 14.50
C TYR A 639 -24.62 -24.64 14.80
N GLN A 640 -25.62 -23.97 15.39
CA GLN A 640 -26.95 -24.54 15.55
C GLN A 640 -27.62 -24.88 14.21
N GLN A 641 -27.47 -24.02 13.20
CA GLN A 641 -27.96 -24.31 11.84
C GLN A 641 -27.25 -25.52 11.24
N MET A 642 -25.93 -25.57 11.37
CA MET A 642 -25.13 -26.66 10.86
C MET A 642 -25.46 -27.99 11.57
N GLU A 643 -25.54 -28.02 12.90
CA GLU A 643 -25.97 -29.20 13.66
C GLU A 643 -27.38 -29.68 13.25
N THR A 644 -28.27 -28.76 12.87
CA THR A 644 -29.65 -29.09 12.45
C THR A 644 -29.74 -29.62 11.01
N TYR A 645 -29.03 -28.99 10.07
CA TYR A 645 -29.25 -29.17 8.64
C TYR A 645 -28.13 -29.89 7.90
N HIS A 646 -26.98 -30.13 8.53
CA HIS A 646 -25.87 -30.84 7.91
C HIS A 646 -26.29 -32.26 7.49
N PRO A 647 -25.87 -32.76 6.31
CA PRO A 647 -26.34 -34.04 5.79
C PRO A 647 -26.15 -35.23 6.72
N ASP A 648 -25.09 -35.23 7.51
CA ASP A 648 -24.75 -36.35 8.40
C ASP A 648 -25.43 -36.25 9.77
N SER A 649 -26.04 -35.11 10.11
CA SER A 649 -26.75 -34.88 11.38
C SER A 649 -28.26 -34.71 11.20
N ARG A 650 -28.71 -34.31 10.01
CA ARG A 650 -30.13 -34.05 9.72
C ARG A 650 -30.98 -35.30 9.92
N GLY A 651 -32.11 -35.13 10.61
CA GLY A 651 -33.03 -36.23 10.94
C GLY A 651 -32.61 -37.09 12.14
N GLN A 652 -31.46 -36.83 12.75
CA GLN A 652 -31.03 -37.49 13.99
C GLN A 652 -31.65 -36.82 15.22
N SER A 653 -31.57 -37.49 16.38
CA SER A 653 -31.98 -36.88 17.66
C SER A 653 -31.09 -35.67 17.98
N LEU A 654 -31.61 -34.73 18.78
CA LEU A 654 -30.87 -33.55 19.21
C LEU A 654 -29.49 -33.91 19.82
N GLN A 655 -29.41 -34.97 20.64
CA GLN A 655 -28.13 -35.37 21.26
C GLN A 655 -27.08 -35.83 20.24
N LEU A 656 -27.50 -36.43 19.11
CA LEU A 656 -26.58 -36.86 18.06
C LEU A 656 -26.16 -35.68 17.18
N ARG A 657 -27.10 -34.77 16.86
CA ARG A 657 -26.81 -33.53 16.11
C ARG A 657 -25.74 -32.68 16.79
N GLN A 658 -25.82 -32.56 18.11
CA GLN A 658 -24.91 -31.78 18.94
C GLN A 658 -23.46 -32.29 18.96
N LYS A 659 -23.20 -33.50 18.46
CA LYS A 659 -21.84 -34.05 18.30
C LYS A 659 -21.19 -33.65 16.99
N LEU A 660 -21.86 -32.90 16.11
CA LEU A 660 -21.29 -32.59 14.80
C LEU A 660 -19.99 -31.80 14.91
N ILE A 661 -20.00 -30.72 15.69
CA ILE A 661 -18.93 -29.71 15.70
C ILE A 661 -18.20 -29.65 17.05
N LEU A 662 -18.96 -29.53 18.14
CA LEU A 662 -18.43 -29.23 19.48
C LEU A 662 -18.46 -30.46 20.38
N GLY A 663 -17.54 -30.51 21.34
CA GLY A 663 -17.44 -31.59 22.32
C GLY A 663 -16.34 -32.61 22.02
N PRO A 664 -16.01 -33.47 22.99
CA PRO A 664 -14.98 -34.51 22.83
C PRO A 664 -15.34 -35.61 21.84
N ASP A 665 -16.63 -35.75 21.52
CA ASP A 665 -17.12 -36.69 20.52
C ASP A 665 -17.38 -35.99 19.16
N SER A 666 -16.73 -34.85 18.89
CA SER A 666 -16.93 -34.08 17.66
C SER A 666 -16.71 -34.98 16.43
N THR A 667 -17.70 -35.10 15.55
CA THR A 667 -17.55 -35.88 14.32
C THR A 667 -16.76 -35.14 13.25
N LEU A 668 -16.79 -33.81 13.26
CA LEU A 668 -16.08 -32.96 12.29
C LEU A 668 -14.58 -32.88 12.58
N PHE A 669 -14.21 -32.67 13.85
CA PHE A 669 -12.81 -32.54 14.28
C PHE A 669 -12.23 -33.83 14.85
N CYS A 670 -13.06 -34.83 15.18
CA CYS A 670 -12.63 -36.07 15.83
C CYS A 670 -11.76 -35.77 17.07
N ASN A 671 -10.55 -36.34 17.12
CA ASN A 671 -9.57 -36.07 18.18
C ASN A 671 -8.50 -35.04 17.75
N ASP A 672 -8.63 -34.42 16.57
CA ASP A 672 -7.63 -33.48 16.08
C ASP A 672 -7.66 -32.20 16.93
N PRO A 673 -6.50 -31.66 17.34
CA PRO A 673 -6.45 -30.35 17.99
C PRO A 673 -6.99 -29.25 17.06
N HIS A 674 -7.80 -28.35 17.61
CA HIS A 674 -8.46 -27.30 16.84
C HIS A 674 -8.79 -26.10 17.73
N ASP A 675 -9.11 -24.97 17.09
CA ASP A 675 -9.49 -23.71 17.73
C ASP A 675 -11.01 -23.42 17.69
N ILE A 676 -11.80 -24.48 17.46
CA ILE A 676 -13.25 -24.48 17.24
C ILE A 676 -13.67 -24.15 15.79
N PHE A 677 -12.78 -23.66 14.93
CA PHE A 677 -13.08 -23.37 13.52
C PHE A 677 -12.10 -24.05 12.53
N ALA A 678 -10.80 -24.01 12.82
CA ALA A 678 -9.74 -24.62 12.04
C ALA A 678 -8.94 -25.62 12.89
N GLY A 679 -8.53 -26.73 12.28
CA GLY A 679 -7.59 -27.67 12.88
C GLY A 679 -6.21 -27.02 13.02
N THR A 680 -5.45 -27.38 14.05
CA THR A 680 -4.13 -26.78 14.30
C THR A 680 -3.15 -27.01 13.15
N ALA A 681 -3.21 -28.17 12.48
CA ALA A 681 -2.38 -28.46 11.31
C ALA A 681 -2.71 -27.56 10.11
N GLU A 682 -3.98 -27.20 9.93
CA GLU A 682 -4.46 -26.29 8.87
C GLU A 682 -3.97 -24.85 9.08
N GLN A 683 -3.46 -24.53 10.26
CA GLN A 683 -2.98 -23.20 10.63
C GLN A 683 -1.45 -23.05 10.53
N GLN A 684 -0.73 -24.16 10.37
CA GLN A 684 0.74 -24.17 10.43
C GLN A 684 1.39 -23.84 9.08
N GLY A 685 0.64 -23.78 7.97
CA GLY A 685 1.19 -23.40 6.67
C GLY A 685 2.30 -24.33 6.19
N GLY A 686 2.23 -25.62 6.53
CA GLY A 686 3.28 -26.61 6.27
C GLY A 686 4.53 -26.51 7.15
N ALA A 687 4.57 -25.63 8.15
CA ALA A 687 5.65 -25.60 9.14
C ALA A 687 5.60 -26.85 10.05
N VAL A 688 6.78 -27.36 10.41
CA VAL A 688 6.89 -28.55 11.27
C VAL A 688 6.41 -28.22 12.69
N THR A 689 5.49 -29.02 13.23
CA THR A 689 5.02 -28.89 14.61
C THR A 689 6.20 -28.90 15.60
N GLY A 690 6.23 -27.94 16.53
CA GLY A 690 7.33 -27.74 17.47
C GLY A 690 8.45 -26.83 16.96
N SER A 691 8.35 -26.33 15.73
CA SER A 691 9.20 -25.24 15.23
C SER A 691 9.08 -24.00 16.11
N THR A 692 10.19 -23.28 16.30
CA THR A 692 10.23 -21.97 16.98
C THR A 692 9.46 -20.88 16.23
N ALA A 693 9.13 -21.10 14.96
CA ALA A 693 8.28 -20.23 14.16
C ALA A 693 6.77 -20.40 14.44
N ILE A 694 6.40 -21.29 15.37
CA ILE A 694 5.02 -21.53 15.78
C ILE A 694 4.85 -21.16 17.26
N THR A 695 3.83 -20.37 17.58
CA THR A 695 3.37 -20.17 18.96
C THR A 695 1.94 -20.70 19.12
N PRO A 696 1.75 -21.82 19.84
CA PRO A 696 0.40 -22.34 20.08
C PRO A 696 -0.29 -21.60 21.23
N PHE A 697 -1.58 -21.30 21.06
CA PHE A 697 -2.49 -20.86 22.11
C PHE A 697 -3.56 -21.91 22.37
N THR A 698 -3.82 -22.17 23.65
CA THR A 698 -4.84 -23.15 24.04
C THR A 698 -6.19 -22.45 24.23
N VAL A 699 -7.24 -22.99 23.61
CA VAL A 699 -8.63 -22.61 23.88
C VAL A 699 -8.99 -23.06 25.28
N THR A 700 -9.39 -22.14 26.14
CA THR A 700 -9.73 -22.46 27.54
C THR A 700 -11.06 -21.87 27.96
N LEU A 701 -11.76 -22.56 28.87
CA LEU A 701 -12.98 -22.04 29.49
C LEU A 701 -12.71 -20.87 30.43
N ALA A 702 -11.49 -20.79 30.98
CA ALA A 702 -11.06 -19.72 31.87
C ALA A 702 -10.85 -18.39 31.13
N ASN A 703 -10.44 -18.45 29.86
CA ASN A 703 -10.23 -17.27 29.01
C ASN A 703 -11.09 -17.33 27.74
N ARG A 704 -12.19 -16.57 27.75
CA ARG A 704 -13.19 -16.54 26.66
C ARG A 704 -12.70 -15.95 25.34
N ASN A 705 -11.52 -15.34 25.31
CA ASN A 705 -10.96 -14.69 24.12
C ASN A 705 -9.84 -15.53 23.48
N THR A 706 -9.82 -16.85 23.68
CA THR A 706 -8.80 -17.75 23.12
C THR A 706 -9.29 -18.58 21.94
N GLU A 707 -10.58 -18.51 21.64
CA GLU A 707 -11.19 -19.13 20.46
C GLU A 707 -10.97 -18.28 19.20
N HIS A 708 -11.08 -18.92 18.03
CA HIS A 708 -10.77 -18.36 16.71
C HIS A 708 -11.22 -16.91 16.50
N PHE A 709 -12.48 -16.59 16.78
CA PHE A 709 -13.09 -15.32 16.39
C PHE A 709 -12.84 -14.14 17.36
N LYS A 710 -12.08 -14.37 18.45
CA LYS A 710 -11.83 -13.36 19.50
C LYS A 710 -10.37 -13.18 19.90
N VAL A 711 -9.44 -13.82 19.21
CA VAL A 711 -8.00 -13.77 19.55
C VAL A 711 -7.36 -12.37 19.48
N GLN A 712 -7.96 -11.45 18.73
CA GLN A 712 -7.52 -10.07 18.48
C GLN A 712 -7.66 -9.19 19.73
N ILE A 713 -8.61 -9.52 20.59
CA ILE A 713 -8.87 -8.83 21.87
C ILE A 713 -8.28 -9.60 23.07
N ASN A 714 -7.40 -10.56 22.81
CA ASN A 714 -6.72 -11.35 23.84
C ASN A 714 -5.37 -10.73 24.22
N ALA A 715 -5.19 -10.41 25.51
CA ALA A 715 -3.94 -9.84 26.00
C ALA A 715 -2.72 -10.73 25.72
N GLY A 716 -2.83 -12.05 25.91
CA GLY A 716 -1.70 -12.96 25.68
C GLY A 716 -1.27 -13.02 24.21
N HIS A 717 -2.23 -13.02 23.27
CA HIS A 717 -1.93 -12.97 21.84
C HIS A 717 -1.27 -11.64 21.47
N ARG A 718 -1.83 -10.52 21.93
CA ARG A 718 -1.26 -9.19 21.73
C ARG A 718 0.19 -9.10 22.24
N ASP A 719 0.44 -9.51 23.48
CA ASP A 719 1.76 -9.42 24.09
C ASP A 719 2.78 -10.26 23.32
N ARG A 720 2.36 -11.42 22.80
CA ARG A 720 3.20 -12.23 21.90
C ARG A 720 3.44 -11.54 20.56
N ILE A 721 2.44 -10.91 19.95
CA ILE A 721 2.62 -10.16 18.70
C ILE A 721 3.60 -9.00 18.91
N LEU A 722 3.49 -8.25 20.01
CA LEU A 722 4.45 -7.19 20.36
C LEU A 722 5.88 -7.73 20.55
N GLN A 723 6.03 -8.91 21.14
CA GLN A 723 7.33 -9.57 21.24
C GLN A 723 7.90 -9.94 19.86
N LEU A 724 7.06 -10.45 18.95
CA LEU A 724 7.47 -10.84 17.60
C LEU A 724 7.84 -9.63 16.73
N LEU A 725 7.11 -8.52 16.86
CA LEU A 725 7.43 -7.25 16.19
C LEU A 725 8.75 -6.63 16.70
N ASN A 726 9.19 -7.00 17.90
CA ASN A 726 10.49 -6.61 18.47
C ASN A 726 11.60 -7.67 18.25
N SER A 727 11.30 -8.78 17.59
CA SER A 727 12.25 -9.88 17.36
C SER A 727 12.96 -9.75 16.00
N PRO A 728 14.18 -10.27 15.84
CA PRO A 728 14.88 -10.24 14.56
C PRO A 728 14.14 -11.00 13.45
N VAL A 729 13.90 -10.37 12.30
CA VAL A 729 13.18 -10.97 11.16
C VAL A 729 13.95 -12.16 10.55
N GLY A 730 15.28 -12.07 10.52
CA GLY A 730 16.16 -13.16 10.08
C GLY A 730 16.41 -14.22 11.16
N GLY A 731 15.75 -14.13 12.31
CA GLY A 731 15.91 -15.03 13.45
C GLY A 731 15.10 -16.32 13.35
N PRO A 732 15.31 -17.27 14.27
CA PRO A 732 14.64 -18.57 14.25
C PRO A 732 13.13 -18.51 14.57
N LEU A 733 12.62 -17.36 14.99
CA LEU A 733 11.20 -17.15 15.21
C LEU A 733 10.42 -16.97 13.91
N PHE A 734 11.06 -16.80 12.75
CA PHE A 734 10.36 -16.66 11.48
C PHE A 734 10.80 -17.76 10.51
N ALA A 735 9.83 -18.48 9.94
CA ALA A 735 10.07 -19.31 8.78
C ALA A 735 10.36 -18.41 7.57
N THR A 736 11.35 -18.76 6.75
CA THR A 736 11.78 -17.90 5.62
C THR A 736 10.73 -17.75 4.53
N SER A 737 9.81 -18.71 4.41
CA SER A 737 8.70 -18.69 3.46
C SER A 737 7.59 -19.63 3.90
N ILE A 738 6.39 -19.46 3.35
CA ILE A 738 5.29 -20.43 3.46
C ILE A 738 5.27 -21.28 2.18
N PRO A 739 5.40 -22.62 2.27
CA PRO A 739 5.32 -23.50 1.10
C PRO A 739 3.98 -23.39 0.38
N ARG A 740 3.98 -23.92 -0.85
CA ARG A 740 2.78 -24.01 -1.67
C ARG A 740 1.77 -24.96 -1.01
N PRO A 741 0.49 -24.60 -0.81
CA PRO A 741 -0.46 -25.48 -0.13
C PRO A 741 -0.59 -26.86 -0.79
N SER A 742 -0.53 -26.91 -2.12
CA SER A 742 -0.57 -28.16 -2.91
C SER A 742 0.63 -29.10 -2.69
N THR A 743 1.69 -28.64 -2.02
CA THR A 743 2.86 -29.46 -1.65
C THR A 743 2.85 -29.90 -0.19
N VAL A 744 1.95 -29.36 0.62
CA VAL A 744 1.78 -29.74 2.03
C VAL A 744 0.84 -30.94 2.08
N PRO A 745 1.24 -32.07 2.69
CA PRO A 745 0.34 -33.20 2.87
C PRO A 745 -0.91 -32.78 3.64
N THR A 746 -2.09 -33.15 3.14
CA THR A 746 -3.34 -32.93 3.87
C THR A 746 -3.32 -33.74 5.16
N VAL A 747 -3.30 -33.08 6.31
CA VAL A 747 -3.24 -33.73 7.65
C VAL A 747 -4.64 -34.16 8.14
N ASN A 748 -5.68 -33.96 7.32
CA ASN A 748 -7.07 -34.11 7.72
C ASN A 748 -7.57 -35.54 7.55
N GLY A 749 -7.36 -36.37 8.57
CA GLY A 749 -7.65 -37.81 8.56
C GLY A 749 -8.65 -38.27 9.63
N CYS A 750 -9.87 -37.73 9.67
CA CYS A 750 -10.97 -38.44 10.32
C CYS A 750 -11.30 -39.69 9.47
N ALA A 751 -10.72 -40.84 9.82
CA ALA A 751 -11.05 -42.14 9.24
C ALA A 751 -12.47 -42.56 9.67
N GLY A 752 -13.51 -41.88 9.15
CA GLY A 752 -14.87 -42.06 9.67
C GLY A 752 -15.99 -41.31 8.95
N PHE A 753 -15.72 -40.36 8.05
CA PHE A 753 -16.76 -39.87 7.13
C PHE A 753 -17.00 -40.90 6.00
N THR A 754 -17.34 -42.14 6.37
CA THR A 754 -18.15 -42.96 5.46
C THR A 754 -19.47 -42.22 5.33
N ALA A 755 -19.76 -41.72 4.12
CA ALA A 755 -21.08 -41.23 3.79
C ALA A 755 -22.10 -42.21 4.38
N LEU A 756 -22.89 -41.75 5.35
CA LEU A 756 -24.04 -42.52 5.77
C LEU A 756 -24.83 -42.80 4.49
N PRO A 757 -25.29 -44.05 4.26
CA PRO A 757 -26.04 -44.37 3.06
C PRO A 757 -27.13 -43.32 2.89
N THR A 758 -27.26 -42.82 1.65
CA THR A 758 -28.24 -41.81 1.27
C THR A 758 -29.54 -42.12 2.00
N PRO A 759 -30.14 -41.20 2.77
CA PRO A 759 -31.32 -41.52 3.54
C PRO A 759 -32.37 -42.14 2.62
N GLN A 760 -32.56 -43.45 2.72
CA GLN A 760 -33.62 -44.15 2.03
C GLN A 760 -34.90 -43.90 2.84
N ARG A 761 -35.33 -42.62 2.87
CA ARG A 761 -36.64 -42.09 3.27
C ARG A 761 -36.55 -40.56 3.46
N ALA A 762 -36.69 -39.83 2.35
CA ALA A 762 -37.33 -38.50 2.34
C ALA A 762 -37.79 -38.09 0.93
N ARG A 763 -38.05 -39.05 0.02
CA ARG A 763 -38.68 -38.74 -1.28
C ARG A 763 -40.20 -38.63 -1.21
N GLU A 764 -40.81 -38.90 -0.05
CA GLU A 764 -42.26 -38.85 0.12
C GLU A 764 -42.63 -38.24 1.47
N ALA A 765 -42.85 -36.92 1.48
CA ALA A 765 -43.84 -36.19 2.30
C ALA A 765 -43.53 -34.68 2.34
N ILE A 766 -43.61 -33.99 1.20
CA ILE A 766 -43.86 -32.53 1.20
C ILE A 766 -45.11 -32.29 0.39
N ALA A 767 -46.24 -32.70 0.96
CA ALA A 767 -47.57 -32.39 0.43
C ALA A 767 -48.62 -32.46 1.55
N THR A 768 -48.39 -31.74 2.65
CA THR A 768 -49.46 -31.16 3.47
C THR A 768 -48.86 -30.02 4.28
N ALA A 769 -49.14 -28.79 3.85
CA ALA A 769 -48.87 -27.59 4.64
C ALA A 769 -49.69 -27.65 5.93
N ALA A 770 -49.09 -28.13 7.02
CA ALA A 770 -49.59 -27.82 8.36
C ALA A 770 -49.11 -26.40 8.68
N THR A 771 -50.06 -25.48 8.82
CA THR A 771 -49.97 -24.02 8.94
C THR A 771 -49.37 -23.50 10.26
N GLY A 772 -48.45 -24.26 10.85
CA GLY A 772 -47.82 -23.95 12.13
C GLY A 772 -47.01 -22.66 12.11
N THR A 773 -47.07 -21.88 13.19
CA THR A 773 -46.29 -20.64 13.36
C THR A 773 -45.58 -20.60 14.71
N VAL A 774 -44.64 -19.68 14.88
CA VAL A 774 -44.04 -19.35 16.17
C VAL A 774 -44.34 -17.89 16.50
N VAL A 775 -44.68 -17.61 17.76
CA VAL A 775 -45.09 -16.27 18.19
C VAL A 775 -44.28 -15.86 19.41
N ILE A 776 -43.78 -14.63 19.39
CA ILE A 776 -43.21 -13.97 20.57
C ILE A 776 -44.40 -13.49 21.42
N THR A 777 -44.62 -14.11 22.58
CA THR A 777 -45.78 -13.82 23.46
C THR A 777 -45.48 -12.71 24.47
N SER A 778 -44.20 -12.44 24.71
CA SER A 778 -43.70 -11.33 25.53
C SER A 778 -42.28 -10.99 25.05
N PRO A 779 -41.87 -9.70 24.98
CA PRO A 779 -42.62 -8.50 25.37
C PRO A 779 -43.67 -8.06 24.32
N GLN A 780 -44.48 -7.05 24.64
CA GLN A 780 -45.44 -6.46 23.70
C GLN A 780 -44.73 -5.55 22.66
N PRO A 781 -45.28 -5.39 21.44
CA PRO A 781 -44.71 -4.47 20.45
C PRO A 781 -44.58 -3.03 20.98
N GLY A 782 -43.46 -2.37 20.69
CA GLY A 782 -43.18 -1.00 21.16
C GLY A 782 -42.69 -0.90 22.60
N THR A 783 -42.44 -2.03 23.27
CA THR A 783 -41.83 -2.04 24.61
C THR A 783 -40.54 -1.23 24.63
N VAL A 784 -40.44 -0.31 25.59
CA VAL A 784 -39.26 0.52 25.79
C VAL A 784 -38.23 -0.25 26.58
N VAL A 785 -37.01 -0.36 26.06
CA VAL A 785 -35.87 -1.02 26.68
C VAL A 785 -34.68 -0.06 26.76
N SER A 786 -33.72 -0.37 27.64
CA SER A 786 -32.49 0.41 27.77
C SER A 786 -31.31 -0.35 27.17
N PRO A 787 -30.34 0.33 26.52
CA PRO A 787 -29.11 -0.30 26.06
C PRO A 787 -28.40 -1.04 27.20
N GLY A 788 -27.92 -2.26 26.94
CA GLY A 788 -27.23 -3.09 27.93
C GLY A 788 -28.12 -3.75 28.99
N GLY A 789 -29.39 -3.34 29.09
CA GLY A 789 -30.40 -3.94 29.96
C GLY A 789 -30.90 -5.30 29.49
N THR A 790 -31.83 -5.91 30.22
CA THR A 790 -32.44 -7.19 29.85
C THR A 790 -33.95 -7.05 29.69
N VAL A 791 -34.53 -7.85 28.79
CA VAL A 791 -35.97 -7.99 28.61
C VAL A 791 -36.35 -9.46 28.61
N THR A 792 -37.42 -9.82 29.32
CA THR A 792 -37.94 -11.19 29.30
C THR A 792 -38.57 -11.46 27.94
N VAL A 793 -38.01 -12.40 27.18
CA VAL A 793 -38.58 -12.85 25.90
C VAL A 793 -39.15 -14.25 26.09
N SER A 794 -40.42 -14.42 25.74
CA SER A 794 -41.11 -15.72 25.76
C SER A 794 -41.63 -16.03 24.37
N VAL A 795 -41.39 -17.26 23.92
CA VAL A 795 -41.75 -17.73 22.59
C VAL A 795 -42.60 -18.99 22.72
N ALA A 796 -43.68 -19.08 21.95
CA ALA A 796 -44.55 -20.25 21.93
C ALA A 796 -44.79 -20.73 20.49
N GLY A 797 -44.86 -22.05 20.33
CA GLY A 797 -45.41 -22.65 19.12
C GLY A 797 -46.92 -22.40 19.04
N ALA A 798 -47.41 -22.10 17.84
CA ALA A 798 -48.81 -21.84 17.56
C ALA A 798 -49.28 -22.61 16.33
N VAL A 799 -50.59 -22.77 16.17
CA VAL A 799 -51.22 -23.41 15.00
C VAL A 799 -50.66 -24.83 14.73
N GLY A 800 -50.38 -25.60 15.79
CA GLY A 800 -49.90 -26.98 15.68
C GLY A 800 -48.38 -27.14 15.47
N PHE A 801 -47.59 -26.06 15.53
CA PHE A 801 -46.13 -26.14 15.58
C PHE A 801 -45.64 -26.36 17.02
N GLN A 802 -44.77 -27.35 17.23
CA GLN A 802 -44.13 -27.62 18.53
C GLN A 802 -42.60 -27.50 18.39
N PRO A 803 -42.00 -26.39 18.82
CA PRO A 803 -40.55 -26.22 18.72
C PRO A 803 -39.81 -27.18 19.66
N GLU A 804 -38.76 -27.81 19.13
CA GLU A 804 -37.69 -28.47 19.90
C GLU A 804 -36.59 -27.46 20.24
N THR A 805 -36.31 -26.52 19.34
CA THR A 805 -35.33 -25.44 19.52
C THR A 805 -35.94 -24.09 19.15
N VAL A 806 -35.60 -23.04 19.90
CA VAL A 806 -35.96 -21.65 19.59
C VAL A 806 -34.72 -20.78 19.55
N LEU A 807 -34.60 -20.00 18.47
CA LEU A 807 -33.60 -18.95 18.31
C LEU A 807 -34.28 -17.60 18.50
N ILE A 808 -33.77 -16.76 19.40
CA ILE A 808 -34.23 -15.39 19.59
C ILE A 808 -33.09 -14.49 19.13
N LEU A 809 -33.35 -13.63 18.14
CA LEU A 809 -32.33 -12.87 17.44
C LEU A 809 -32.67 -11.37 17.41
N THR A 810 -31.63 -10.55 17.51
CA THR A 810 -31.65 -9.12 17.19
C THR A 810 -30.29 -8.71 16.62
N GLU A 811 -30.18 -7.50 16.08
CA GLU A 811 -28.90 -6.95 15.62
C GLU A 811 -27.84 -7.04 16.74
N GLY A 812 -26.80 -7.85 16.54
CA GLY A 812 -25.69 -8.00 17.46
C GLY A 812 -25.89 -8.91 18.68
N ALA A 813 -27.04 -9.56 18.86
CA ALA A 813 -27.26 -10.49 19.98
C ALA A 813 -28.20 -11.66 19.64
N ALA A 814 -27.93 -12.83 20.22
CA ALA A 814 -28.76 -14.03 20.05
C ALA A 814 -28.91 -14.85 21.33
N SER A 815 -29.97 -15.64 21.40
CA SER A 815 -30.17 -16.69 22.40
C SER A 815 -30.69 -17.96 21.74
N VAL A 816 -30.10 -19.08 22.11
CA VAL A 816 -30.48 -20.42 21.63
C VAL A 816 -31.08 -21.19 22.80
N LEU A 817 -32.31 -21.66 22.65
CA LEU A 817 -33.03 -22.43 23.66
C LEU A 817 -33.37 -23.81 23.08
N GLU A 818 -32.78 -24.86 23.64
CA GLU A 818 -32.88 -26.23 23.11
C GLU A 818 -33.90 -27.10 23.88
N SER A 819 -34.62 -26.51 24.83
CA SER A 819 -35.67 -27.18 25.60
C SER A 819 -36.67 -26.18 26.19
N GLY A 820 -37.93 -26.57 26.30
CA GLY A 820 -38.98 -25.75 26.93
C GLY A 820 -38.84 -25.67 28.47
N PRO A 821 -39.37 -24.62 29.13
CA PRO A 821 -40.08 -23.47 28.55
C PRO A 821 -39.14 -22.53 27.78
N PHE A 822 -39.58 -22.05 26.60
CA PHE A 822 -38.80 -21.17 25.74
C PHE A 822 -38.90 -19.70 26.18
N THR A 823 -38.46 -19.44 27.41
CA THR A 823 -38.43 -18.14 28.04
C THR A 823 -37.02 -17.84 28.53
N THR A 824 -36.50 -16.64 28.22
CA THR A 824 -35.17 -16.21 28.65
C THR A 824 -35.10 -14.72 28.96
N GLN A 825 -34.11 -14.34 29.79
CA GLN A 825 -33.70 -12.95 29.96
C GLN A 825 -32.80 -12.58 28.78
N PHE A 826 -33.38 -11.90 27.78
CA PHE A 826 -32.65 -11.50 26.59
C PHE A 826 -31.94 -10.18 26.85
N ARG A 827 -30.61 -10.16 26.67
CA ARG A 827 -29.81 -8.94 26.89
C ARG A 827 -29.83 -8.05 25.65
N ILE A 828 -30.21 -6.80 25.83
CA ILE A 828 -30.15 -5.78 24.80
C ILE A 828 -28.69 -5.36 24.58
N PRO A 829 -28.21 -5.29 23.32
CA PRO A 829 -26.85 -4.83 23.04
C PRO A 829 -26.59 -3.44 23.65
N ALA A 830 -25.42 -3.23 24.25
CA ALA A 830 -25.05 -1.94 24.86
C ALA A 830 -24.95 -0.81 23.81
N GLN A 831 -24.63 -1.18 22.57
CA GLN A 831 -24.50 -0.31 21.41
C GLN A 831 -25.83 0.03 20.71
N ALA A 832 -26.96 -0.57 21.12
CA ALA A 832 -28.25 -0.34 20.47
C ALA A 832 -28.75 1.11 20.68
N LEU A 833 -29.32 1.72 19.64
CA LEU A 833 -29.95 3.04 19.66
C LEU A 833 -31.19 3.05 18.76
N GLY A 834 -32.22 3.82 19.12
CA GLY A 834 -33.41 3.98 18.30
C GLY A 834 -34.31 2.74 18.29
N ALA A 835 -34.70 2.26 17.11
CA ALA A 835 -35.54 1.08 16.96
C ALA A 835 -34.69 -0.21 16.91
N LEU A 836 -35.06 -1.22 17.68
CA LEU A 836 -34.43 -2.54 17.70
C LEU A 836 -35.46 -3.61 17.34
N THR A 837 -35.16 -4.50 16.40
CA THR A 837 -36.12 -5.53 15.95
C THR A 837 -35.77 -6.90 16.50
N LEU A 838 -36.67 -7.47 17.30
CA LEU A 838 -36.61 -8.87 17.73
C LEU A 838 -37.31 -9.80 16.74
N VAL A 839 -36.71 -10.96 16.49
CA VAL A 839 -37.33 -12.05 15.72
C VAL A 839 -37.02 -13.38 16.37
N ALA A 840 -37.96 -14.32 16.31
CA ALA A 840 -37.77 -15.69 16.78
C ALA A 840 -37.89 -16.69 15.63
N PHE A 841 -37.05 -17.72 15.66
CA PHE A 841 -37.15 -18.88 14.77
C PHE A 841 -37.37 -20.12 15.60
N GLY A 842 -38.43 -20.87 15.30
CA GLY A 842 -38.71 -22.15 15.93
C GLY A 842 -38.32 -23.29 15.00
N ILE A 843 -37.64 -24.30 15.53
CA ILE A 843 -37.24 -25.53 14.82
C ILE A 843 -37.88 -26.71 15.54
N ASP A 844 -38.63 -27.55 14.84
CA ASP A 844 -39.21 -28.77 15.42
C ASP A 844 -38.29 -29.99 15.31
N SER A 845 -38.72 -31.13 15.88
CA SER A 845 -37.95 -32.38 15.87
C SER A 845 -37.76 -32.98 14.47
N GLN A 846 -38.49 -32.51 13.46
CA GLN A 846 -38.34 -32.89 12.05
C GLN A 846 -37.41 -31.95 11.29
N GLY A 847 -36.85 -30.92 11.96
CA GLY A 847 -36.01 -29.90 11.35
C GLY A 847 -36.78 -28.86 10.55
N ARG A 848 -38.11 -28.80 10.67
CA ARG A 848 -38.90 -27.73 10.04
C ARG A 848 -38.69 -26.44 10.81
N MET A 849 -38.33 -25.38 10.11
CA MET A 849 -38.14 -24.05 10.69
C MET A 849 -39.29 -23.11 10.32
N VAL A 850 -39.73 -22.31 11.28
CA VAL A 850 -40.70 -21.24 11.08
C VAL A 850 -40.19 -19.94 11.71
N ARG A 851 -40.50 -18.80 11.09
CA ARG A 851 -40.11 -17.47 11.54
C ARG A 851 -41.30 -16.76 12.19
N SER A 852 -41.08 -16.06 13.30
CA SER A 852 -42.09 -15.20 13.92
C SER A 852 -42.32 -13.92 13.10
N ALA A 853 -43.39 -13.20 13.43
CA ALA A 853 -43.46 -11.77 13.07
C ALA A 853 -42.29 -11.01 13.73
N SER A 854 -41.81 -9.97 13.04
CA SER A 854 -40.82 -9.04 13.60
C SER A 854 -41.45 -8.21 14.71
N LEU A 855 -40.79 -8.12 15.87
CA LEU A 855 -41.25 -7.38 17.04
C LEU A 855 -40.38 -6.12 17.24
N PRO A 856 -40.88 -4.92 16.95
CA PRO A 856 -40.13 -3.69 17.20
C PRO A 856 -40.08 -3.37 18.70
N LEU A 857 -38.90 -3.03 19.19
CA LEU A 857 -38.62 -2.45 20.50
C LEU A 857 -38.10 -1.02 20.33
N THR A 858 -38.38 -0.17 21.32
CA THR A 858 -37.86 1.20 21.38
C THR A 858 -36.72 1.26 22.38
N VAL A 859 -35.51 1.57 21.92
CA VAL A 859 -34.34 1.73 22.79
C VAL A 859 -34.26 3.18 23.27
N SER A 860 -34.48 3.39 24.56
CA SER A 860 -34.38 4.71 25.20
C SER A 860 -33.03 4.86 25.92
N SER A 861 -32.24 5.85 25.52
CA SER A 861 -30.96 6.21 26.14
C SER A 861 -30.93 7.71 26.45
N SER A 862 -30.44 8.08 27.64
CA SER A 862 -30.16 9.48 27.98
C SER A 862 -28.74 9.92 27.56
N ALA A 863 -27.93 9.00 27.03
CA ALA A 863 -26.55 9.25 26.68
C ALA A 863 -26.45 10.25 25.50
N GLN A 864 -25.62 11.28 25.66
CA GLN A 864 -25.35 12.29 24.63
C GLN A 864 -24.06 11.93 23.90
N LEU A 865 -23.99 12.25 22.61
CA LEU A 865 -22.76 12.11 21.83
C LEU A 865 -21.76 13.18 22.30
N SER A 866 -20.55 12.78 22.69
CA SER A 866 -19.49 13.68 23.16
C SER A 866 -18.46 13.96 22.08
N SER A 867 -18.05 12.96 21.29
CA SER A 867 -17.10 13.10 20.19
C SER A 867 -17.30 12.03 19.11
N ILE A 868 -16.73 12.26 17.93
CA ILE A 868 -16.72 11.32 16.82
C ILE A 868 -15.28 10.91 16.51
N GLN A 869 -15.04 9.61 16.44
CA GLN A 869 -13.76 9.01 16.08
C GLN A 869 -13.80 8.39 14.67
N ILE A 870 -12.96 8.99 13.82
CA ILE A 870 -12.30 8.48 12.61
C ILE A 870 -11.67 7.08 12.71
N LEU A 871 -12.37 5.97 12.48
CA LEU A 871 -11.71 4.66 12.62
C LEU A 871 -10.49 4.47 11.72
N ASN A 872 -10.64 4.90 10.47
CA ASN A 872 -9.63 4.82 9.45
C ASN A 872 -8.55 5.92 9.63
N GLY A 873 -8.80 6.92 10.47
CA GLY A 873 -8.05 8.17 10.53
C GLY A 873 -8.09 8.88 9.18
N ASP A 874 -6.96 9.51 8.81
CA ASP A 874 -6.79 10.06 7.46
C ASP A 874 -6.91 8.97 6.39
N ALA A 875 -7.62 9.30 5.32
CA ALA A 875 -7.83 8.42 4.19
C ALA A 875 -6.70 8.60 3.16
N VAL A 876 -6.14 7.50 2.68
CA VAL A 876 -5.22 7.51 1.53
C VAL A 876 -5.78 6.55 0.49
N LEU A 877 -6.09 7.08 -0.68
CA LEU A 877 -6.62 6.34 -1.81
C LEU A 877 -5.54 6.16 -2.87
N ARG A 878 -5.41 4.94 -3.40
CA ARG A 878 -4.42 4.57 -4.41
C ARG A 878 -4.84 5.02 -5.82
N GLY A 879 -5.15 6.31 -5.93
CA GLY A 879 -5.56 6.96 -7.17
C GLY A 879 -7.06 7.00 -7.44
N PRO A 880 -7.45 7.55 -8.61
CA PRO A 880 -8.82 7.53 -9.14
C PRO A 880 -9.48 6.16 -9.07
N GLY A 881 -10.77 6.12 -8.76
CA GLY A 881 -11.58 4.90 -8.67
C GLY A 881 -11.39 4.09 -7.38
N ALA A 882 -10.29 4.25 -6.64
CA ALA A 882 -10.06 3.57 -5.37
C ALA A 882 -11.12 3.98 -4.34
N LYS A 883 -11.66 2.99 -3.60
CA LYS A 883 -12.73 3.18 -2.63
C LYS A 883 -12.29 2.85 -1.21
N LEU A 884 -12.83 3.59 -0.25
CA LEU A 884 -12.66 3.33 1.18
C LEU A 884 -13.96 3.60 1.93
N LYS A 885 -14.44 2.61 2.68
CA LYS A 885 -15.56 2.80 3.60
C LYS A 885 -15.04 3.43 4.90
N LEU A 886 -15.52 4.63 5.23
CA LEU A 886 -15.26 5.24 6.53
C LEU A 886 -16.15 4.63 7.60
N VAL A 887 -15.58 4.41 8.78
CA VAL A 887 -16.32 4.02 9.98
C VAL A 887 -16.25 5.15 11.01
N ALA A 888 -17.39 5.76 11.30
CA ALA A 888 -17.52 6.81 12.30
C ALA A 888 -18.04 6.23 13.62
N ASN A 889 -17.19 6.26 14.65
CA ASN A 889 -17.54 5.79 15.99
C ASN A 889 -17.85 6.97 16.91
N GLY A 890 -19.08 7.03 17.43
CA GLY A 890 -19.50 8.02 18.42
C GLY A 890 -19.11 7.59 19.83
N GLN A 891 -18.43 8.47 20.56
CA GLN A 891 -18.21 8.37 22.00
C GLN A 891 -19.40 8.99 22.71
N TYR A 892 -20.03 8.28 23.64
CA TYR A 892 -21.21 8.77 24.35
C TYR A 892 -20.92 9.00 25.84
N THR A 893 -21.73 9.84 26.50
CA THR A 893 -21.60 10.16 27.94
C THR A 893 -21.79 8.97 28.88
N ASP A 894 -22.31 7.85 28.39
CA ASP A 894 -22.39 6.58 29.12
C ASP A 894 -21.13 5.71 29.00
N GLY A 895 -20.10 6.20 28.32
CA GLY A 895 -18.83 5.50 28.11
C GLY A 895 -18.88 4.42 27.02
N VAL A 896 -19.99 4.28 26.30
CA VAL A 896 -20.14 3.28 25.24
C VAL A 896 -19.82 3.90 23.88
N VAL A 897 -18.89 3.26 23.16
CA VAL A 897 -18.59 3.58 21.77
C VAL A 897 -19.62 2.93 20.85
N ARG A 898 -20.16 3.68 19.89
CA ARG A 898 -21.18 3.19 18.96
C ARG A 898 -20.83 3.54 17.53
N ASP A 899 -21.00 2.58 16.61
CA ASP A 899 -20.94 2.85 15.18
C ASP A 899 -22.15 3.72 14.78
N ILE A 900 -21.86 4.94 14.34
CA ILE A 900 -22.84 5.92 13.85
C ILE A 900 -22.65 6.19 12.36
N SER A 901 -21.92 5.33 11.64
CA SER A 901 -21.52 5.60 10.25
C SER A 901 -22.69 5.81 9.29
N ALA A 902 -23.83 5.17 9.58
CA ALA A 902 -25.00 5.20 8.70
C ALA A 902 -25.80 6.51 8.84
N PRO A 903 -26.39 7.02 7.73
CA PRO A 903 -27.22 8.22 7.76
C PRO A 903 -28.50 8.03 8.58
N SER A 904 -28.99 6.79 8.71
CA SER A 904 -30.10 6.44 9.61
C SER A 904 -29.78 6.64 11.10
N ARG A 905 -28.50 6.85 11.45
CA ARG A 905 -28.03 7.21 12.79
C ARG A 905 -27.74 8.72 12.93
N GLY A 906 -28.10 9.53 11.93
CA GLY A 906 -27.98 10.99 11.96
C GLY A 906 -26.64 11.56 11.52
N THR A 907 -25.73 10.72 11.01
CA THR A 907 -24.42 11.18 10.52
C THR A 907 -24.52 11.67 9.09
N LEU A 908 -23.93 12.84 8.84
CA LEU A 908 -23.81 13.47 7.54
C LEU A 908 -22.34 13.51 7.14
N TYR A 909 -22.06 13.36 5.85
CA TYR A 909 -20.72 13.43 5.27
C TYR A 909 -20.67 14.46 4.14
N SER A 910 -19.55 15.18 4.01
CA SER A 910 -19.23 15.95 2.81
C SER A 910 -17.73 15.92 2.53
N VAL A 911 -17.35 16.29 1.32
CA VAL A 911 -15.96 16.49 0.91
C VAL A 911 -15.81 17.92 0.41
N SER A 912 -14.75 18.60 0.83
CA SER A 912 -14.45 19.98 0.45
C SER A 912 -14.18 20.17 -1.04
N ASN A 913 -13.59 19.16 -1.71
CA ASN A 913 -13.30 19.21 -3.15
C ASN A 913 -13.69 17.91 -3.88
N THR A 914 -14.83 17.94 -4.56
CA THR A 914 -15.38 16.78 -5.28
C THR A 914 -14.62 16.40 -6.55
N SER A 915 -13.74 17.29 -7.05
CA SER A 915 -12.84 16.97 -8.16
C SER A 915 -11.70 16.04 -7.73
N ILE A 916 -11.42 15.96 -6.43
CA ILE A 916 -10.36 15.12 -5.85
C ILE A 916 -10.94 13.82 -5.30
N ALA A 917 -12.01 13.88 -4.52
CA ALA A 917 -12.69 12.71 -3.98
C ALA A 917 -14.20 12.94 -3.82
N THR A 918 -15.00 11.89 -3.91
CA THR A 918 -16.44 11.95 -3.57
C THR A 918 -16.74 11.05 -2.38
N ILE A 919 -17.84 11.35 -1.67
CA ILE A 919 -18.34 10.54 -0.55
C ILE A 919 -19.83 10.30 -0.68
N THR A 920 -20.26 9.07 -0.45
CA THR A 920 -21.68 8.70 -0.42
C THR A 920 -22.30 8.98 0.97
N PRO A 921 -23.65 9.07 1.09
CA PRO A 921 -24.30 9.30 2.39
C PRO A 921 -24.03 8.23 3.46
N ASP A 922 -23.67 7.02 3.04
CA ASP A 922 -23.25 5.94 3.94
C ASP A 922 -21.77 6.02 4.33
N GLY A 923 -21.00 6.97 3.81
CA GLY A 923 -19.59 7.16 4.17
C GLY A 923 -18.60 6.39 3.29
N THR A 924 -18.96 6.03 2.06
CA THR A 924 -18.02 5.40 1.11
C THR A 924 -17.31 6.46 0.29
N LEU A 925 -16.00 6.61 0.53
CA LEU A 925 -15.09 7.52 -0.16
C LEU A 925 -14.65 6.92 -1.49
N THR A 926 -14.56 7.73 -2.55
CA THR A 926 -14.02 7.34 -3.86
C THR A 926 -13.06 8.40 -4.38
N GLY A 927 -11.87 7.98 -4.83
CA GLY A 927 -10.88 8.87 -5.43
C GLY A 927 -11.30 9.29 -6.84
N VAL A 928 -11.10 10.56 -7.20
CA VAL A 928 -11.45 11.11 -8.52
C VAL A 928 -10.20 11.57 -9.26
N SER A 929 -9.34 12.34 -8.61
CA SER A 929 -8.06 12.79 -9.18
C SER A 929 -7.01 12.95 -8.10
N LYS A 930 -5.73 12.92 -8.50
CA LYS A 930 -4.61 13.13 -7.58
C LYS A 930 -4.76 14.47 -6.87
N GLY A 931 -4.67 14.44 -5.55
CA GLY A 931 -4.77 15.66 -4.75
C GLY A 931 -5.13 15.36 -3.30
N MET A 932 -5.46 16.40 -2.56
CA MET A 932 -5.93 16.31 -1.19
C MET A 932 -7.23 17.09 -1.01
N ALA A 933 -8.13 16.54 -0.22
CA ALA A 933 -9.35 17.20 0.21
C ALA A 933 -9.61 16.89 1.69
N THR A 934 -10.61 17.53 2.28
CA THR A 934 -11.06 17.27 3.64
C THR A 934 -12.45 16.66 3.63
N VAL A 935 -12.64 15.60 4.42
CA VAL A 935 -13.94 15.00 4.67
C VAL A 935 -14.48 15.55 5.97
N MET A 936 -15.69 16.10 5.94
CA MET A 936 -16.42 16.57 7.11
C MET A 936 -17.41 15.51 7.56
N ILE A 937 -17.46 15.24 8.87
CA ILE A 937 -18.35 14.25 9.48
C ILE A 937 -19.10 14.92 10.63
N ARG A 938 -20.42 15.06 10.49
CA ARG A 938 -21.28 15.72 11.48
C ARG A 938 -22.37 14.77 11.98
N ASN A 939 -22.62 14.75 13.29
CA ASN A 939 -23.79 14.10 13.90
C ASN A 939 -24.36 15.02 14.99
N GLY A 940 -25.51 15.63 14.71
CA GLY A 940 -26.09 16.63 15.59
C GLY A 940 -25.22 17.89 15.71
N THR A 941 -24.80 18.23 16.93
CA THR A 941 -23.88 19.36 17.21
C THR A 941 -22.41 18.95 17.25
N VAL A 942 -22.11 17.66 17.14
CA VAL A 942 -20.73 17.15 17.18
C VAL A 942 -20.21 16.99 15.76
N LEU A 943 -19.03 17.53 15.49
CA LEU A 943 -18.37 17.50 14.19
C LEU A 943 -16.91 17.06 14.34
N THR A 944 -16.39 16.37 13.33
CA THR A 944 -14.96 16.10 13.15
C THR A 944 -14.62 16.09 11.66
N SER A 945 -13.34 16.09 11.33
CA SER A 945 -12.89 16.08 9.94
C SER A 945 -11.59 15.31 9.77
N ILE A 946 -11.42 14.68 8.61
CA ILE A 946 -10.20 13.96 8.27
C ILE A 946 -9.65 14.43 6.94
N THR A 947 -8.36 14.26 6.74
CA THR A 947 -7.73 14.51 5.44
C THR A 947 -7.92 13.28 4.55
N VAL A 948 -8.26 13.50 3.28
CA VAL A 948 -8.15 12.49 2.22
C VAL A 948 -7.03 12.87 1.26
N THR A 949 -6.10 11.93 1.03
CA THR A 949 -5.07 12.03 0.00
C THR A 949 -5.36 11.02 -1.09
N VAL A 950 -5.47 11.48 -2.34
CA VAL A 950 -5.59 10.63 -3.52
C VAL A 950 -4.26 10.65 -4.25
N GLY A 951 -3.64 9.47 -4.36
CA GLY A 951 -2.38 9.27 -5.07
C GLY A 951 -2.52 9.34 -6.59
N ASP A 952 -1.42 9.03 -7.28
CA ASP A 952 -1.49 8.69 -8.69
C ASP A 952 -2.28 7.37 -8.87
N GLU A 953 -2.91 7.17 -10.03
CA GLU A 953 -3.44 5.84 -10.37
C GLU A 953 -2.34 4.80 -10.15
N SER A 954 -2.68 3.66 -9.56
CA SER A 954 -1.82 2.50 -9.73
C SER A 954 -1.66 2.33 -11.23
N SER A 955 -0.42 2.42 -11.74
CA SER A 955 -0.13 2.01 -13.10
C SER A 955 -0.89 0.71 -13.33
N ALA A 956 -1.79 0.69 -14.32
CA ALA A 956 -2.53 -0.50 -14.70
C ALA A 956 -1.56 -1.69 -14.73
N SER A 957 -2.05 -2.90 -14.45
CA SER A 957 -1.17 -4.08 -14.45
C SER A 957 -0.63 -4.31 -15.85
N CYS A 958 0.46 -3.64 -16.20
CA CYS A 958 1.05 -3.72 -17.51
C CYS A 958 1.93 -4.97 -17.55
N ILE A 959 1.90 -5.68 -18.67
CA ILE A 959 2.86 -6.74 -18.95
C ILE A 959 4.10 -6.09 -19.56
N PRO A 960 5.25 -6.04 -18.87
CA PRO A 960 6.46 -5.48 -19.45
C PRO A 960 7.09 -6.48 -20.42
N ILE A 961 7.12 -6.15 -21.71
CA ILE A 961 7.82 -6.90 -22.74
C ILE A 961 9.24 -6.34 -22.85
N ARG A 962 10.22 -7.08 -22.34
CA ARG A 962 11.65 -6.69 -22.32
C ARG A 962 12.53 -7.84 -22.83
N LEU A 963 12.43 -8.12 -24.12
CA LEU A 963 13.13 -9.22 -24.81
C LEU A 963 14.18 -8.70 -25.82
N GLY A 964 14.85 -7.58 -25.49
CA GLY A 964 15.82 -6.90 -26.36
C GLY A 964 17.29 -7.05 -25.96
N GLU A 965 17.59 -7.61 -24.78
CA GLU A 965 18.97 -7.70 -24.28
C GLU A 965 19.81 -8.78 -25.01
N TYR A 966 19.21 -9.95 -25.28
CA TYR A 966 19.89 -11.09 -25.87
C TYR A 966 19.37 -11.37 -27.28
N ASN A 967 20.30 -11.70 -28.18
CA ASN A 967 19.97 -12.20 -29.52
C ASN A 967 19.64 -13.70 -29.45
N LEU A 968 20.26 -14.43 -28.51
CA LEU A 968 19.91 -15.80 -28.14
C LEU A 968 20.04 -15.98 -26.61
N PHE A 969 18.97 -16.50 -25.99
CA PHE A 969 18.94 -16.88 -24.59
C PHE A 969 18.26 -18.23 -24.43
N VAL A 970 19.01 -19.25 -23.98
CA VAL A 970 18.45 -20.59 -23.74
C VAL A 970 18.64 -21.05 -22.30
N LEU A 971 17.66 -21.75 -21.76
CA LEU A 971 17.69 -22.22 -20.36
C LEU A 971 18.59 -23.45 -20.15
N GLU A 972 18.80 -24.22 -21.20
CA GLU A 972 19.62 -25.43 -21.22
C GLU A 972 20.79 -25.26 -22.20
N ASP A 973 20.90 -26.11 -23.22
CA ASP A 973 22.07 -26.19 -24.09
C ASP A 973 21.90 -25.44 -25.42
N TYR A 974 23.00 -24.88 -25.93
CA TYR A 974 23.14 -24.42 -27.32
C TYR A 974 24.23 -25.20 -28.06
N GLN A 975 23.87 -25.84 -29.18
CA GLN A 975 24.77 -26.73 -29.93
C GLN A 975 24.75 -26.45 -31.44
N GLN A 976 25.90 -26.64 -32.09
CA GLN A 976 26.08 -26.52 -33.55
C GLN A 976 25.93 -25.10 -34.12
N GLY A 977 26.00 -24.10 -33.24
CA GLY A 977 25.90 -22.70 -33.60
C GLY A 977 27.09 -22.18 -34.39
N ASN A 978 26.81 -21.21 -35.26
CA ASN A 978 27.78 -20.49 -36.08
C ASN A 978 27.81 -19.00 -35.73
N GLU A 979 26.89 -18.17 -36.23
CA GLU A 979 26.95 -16.71 -36.09
C GLU A 979 25.77 -16.19 -35.28
N VAL A 980 26.07 -15.38 -34.25
CA VAL A 980 25.08 -14.61 -33.49
C VAL A 980 25.60 -13.19 -33.31
N GLN A 981 24.99 -12.23 -34.00
CA GLN A 981 25.50 -10.86 -34.11
C GLN A 981 25.43 -10.05 -32.81
N GLY A 982 24.54 -10.43 -31.88
CA GLY A 982 24.39 -9.83 -30.55
C GLY A 982 24.86 -10.71 -29.38
N LYS A 983 24.28 -10.49 -28.20
CA LYS A 983 24.60 -11.25 -26.98
C LYS A 983 23.98 -12.65 -27.00
N LEU A 984 24.69 -13.60 -26.39
CA LEU A 984 24.32 -15.00 -26.34
C LEU A 984 24.49 -15.57 -24.92
N ALA A 985 23.46 -16.27 -24.44
CA ALA A 985 23.50 -16.94 -23.14
C ALA A 985 22.83 -18.33 -23.17
N ALA A 986 23.43 -19.31 -22.48
CA ALA A 986 22.86 -20.64 -22.28
C ALA A 986 23.04 -21.10 -20.83
N GLY A 987 21.98 -21.63 -20.21
CA GLY A 987 22.01 -22.03 -18.80
C GLY A 987 22.83 -23.27 -18.51
N ARG A 988 23.09 -24.11 -19.52
CA ARG A 988 24.00 -25.26 -19.45
C ARG A 988 25.17 -25.09 -20.42
N ASN A 989 25.32 -25.97 -21.40
CA ASN A 989 26.52 -26.04 -22.22
C ASN A 989 26.35 -25.29 -23.53
N ILE A 990 27.46 -24.71 -24.01
CA ILE A 990 27.57 -24.09 -25.33
C ILE A 990 28.63 -24.83 -26.14
N SER A 991 28.31 -25.19 -27.39
CA SER A 991 29.25 -25.75 -28.35
C SER A 991 29.15 -25.04 -29.70
N LEU A 992 30.22 -24.32 -30.07
CA LEU A 992 30.32 -23.52 -31.29
C LEU A 992 31.53 -23.95 -32.15
N LEU A 993 31.33 -23.97 -33.46
CA LEU A 993 32.34 -24.28 -34.48
C LEU A 993 32.19 -23.30 -35.64
N ASN A 994 33.30 -22.73 -36.14
CA ASN A 994 33.30 -21.75 -37.23
C ASN A 994 32.37 -20.56 -36.92
N PHE A 995 32.62 -19.90 -35.79
CA PHE A 995 31.64 -19.01 -35.15
C PHE A 995 32.06 -17.55 -35.02
N SER A 996 31.08 -16.65 -34.92
CA SER A 996 31.25 -15.23 -34.54
C SER A 996 30.11 -14.82 -33.60
N VAL A 997 30.43 -14.33 -32.40
CA VAL A 997 29.45 -13.86 -31.42
C VAL A 997 29.69 -12.38 -31.07
N GLY A 998 28.65 -11.55 -31.18
CA GLY A 998 28.65 -10.15 -30.75
C GLY A 998 29.29 -9.16 -31.73
N GLU A 999 29.52 -9.55 -32.99
CA GLU A 999 30.24 -8.71 -33.97
C GLU A 999 29.54 -7.38 -34.26
N LYS A 1000 28.21 -7.34 -34.21
CA LYS A 1000 27.42 -6.12 -34.46
C LYS A 1000 27.16 -5.30 -33.20
N LEU A 1001 27.66 -5.72 -32.04
CA LEU A 1001 27.57 -4.93 -30.82
C LEU A 1001 28.50 -3.70 -30.89
N PRO A 1002 28.07 -2.55 -30.34
CA PRO A 1002 28.94 -1.38 -30.17
C PRO A 1002 30.25 -1.77 -29.47
N SER A 1003 31.36 -1.12 -29.80
CA SER A 1003 32.66 -1.41 -29.17
C SER A 1003 32.70 -1.17 -27.66
N THR A 1004 31.72 -0.44 -27.12
CA THR A 1004 31.51 -0.20 -25.69
C THR A 1004 30.70 -1.29 -24.99
N ASP A 1005 29.95 -2.12 -25.73
CA ASP A 1005 29.09 -3.18 -25.17
C ASP A 1005 29.84 -4.52 -25.15
N THR A 1006 30.84 -4.61 -24.28
CA THR A 1006 31.71 -5.79 -24.16
C THR A 1006 31.30 -6.73 -23.03
N ALA A 1007 30.46 -6.30 -22.09
CA ALA A 1007 30.15 -7.11 -20.91
C ALA A 1007 29.17 -8.26 -21.21
N ASN A 1008 29.56 -9.47 -20.79
CA ASN A 1008 28.74 -10.70 -20.85
C ASN A 1008 28.17 -10.99 -22.24
N VAL A 1009 28.98 -10.81 -23.28
CA VAL A 1009 28.58 -11.05 -24.67
C VAL A 1009 28.29 -12.53 -24.92
N LEU A 1010 29.04 -13.43 -24.27
CA LEU A 1010 28.84 -14.87 -24.33
C LEU A 1010 28.81 -15.48 -22.92
N VAL A 1011 27.71 -16.14 -22.53
CA VAL A 1011 27.58 -16.73 -21.18
C VAL A 1011 27.12 -18.19 -21.24
N ALA A 1012 27.93 -19.11 -20.71
CA ALA A 1012 27.53 -20.51 -20.47
C ALA A 1012 27.42 -20.80 -18.96
N GLY A 1013 26.26 -21.22 -18.47
CA GLY A 1013 26.13 -21.66 -17.07
C GLY A 1013 26.93 -22.93 -16.76
N GLY A 1014 27.17 -23.77 -17.77
CA GLY A 1014 27.93 -25.02 -17.72
C GLY A 1014 29.23 -24.96 -18.52
N THR A 1015 29.43 -25.94 -19.40
CA THR A 1015 30.66 -26.08 -20.20
C THR A 1015 30.63 -25.19 -21.45
N LEU A 1016 31.71 -24.45 -21.70
CA LEU A 1016 31.90 -23.63 -22.89
C LEU A 1016 32.91 -24.30 -23.82
N SER A 1017 32.45 -24.80 -24.98
CA SER A 1017 33.27 -25.48 -25.99
C SER A 1017 33.35 -24.66 -27.28
N LEU A 1018 34.55 -24.18 -27.64
CA LEU A 1018 34.77 -23.24 -28.74
C LEU A 1018 35.88 -23.72 -29.68
N SER A 1019 35.58 -23.77 -30.98
CA SER A 1019 36.56 -24.10 -32.03
C SER A 1019 36.43 -23.14 -33.22
N ASN A 1020 37.56 -22.59 -33.68
CA ASN A 1020 37.67 -21.74 -34.86
C ASN A 1020 36.66 -20.56 -34.89
N GLY A 1021 36.90 -19.48 -34.14
CA GLY A 1021 35.94 -18.37 -34.11
C GLY A 1021 36.30 -17.16 -33.23
N TYR A 1022 35.38 -16.19 -33.20
CA TYR A 1022 35.55 -14.89 -32.53
C TYR A 1022 34.43 -14.61 -31.53
N VAL A 1023 34.80 -14.06 -30.37
CA VAL A 1023 33.87 -13.42 -29.42
C VAL A 1023 34.23 -11.95 -29.29
N TRP A 1024 33.33 -11.07 -29.73
CA TRP A 1024 33.57 -9.62 -29.80
C TRP A 1024 33.29 -8.87 -28.49
N GLY A 1025 33.63 -9.51 -27.36
CA GLY A 1025 33.47 -9.02 -25.99
C GLY A 1025 33.83 -10.10 -24.98
N ASP A 1026 33.28 -10.00 -23.79
CA ASP A 1026 33.55 -10.89 -22.67
C ASP A 1026 32.77 -12.21 -22.77
N ALA A 1027 33.48 -13.31 -22.53
CA ALA A 1027 32.93 -14.63 -22.35
C ALA A 1027 32.98 -15.06 -20.88
N ARG A 1028 31.89 -15.66 -20.39
CA ARG A 1028 31.74 -16.21 -19.04
C ARG A 1028 31.30 -17.65 -19.08
N TYR A 1029 31.87 -18.48 -18.21
CA TYR A 1029 31.48 -19.88 -18.07
C TYR A 1029 31.40 -20.31 -16.59
N GLY A 1030 30.45 -21.19 -16.24
CA GLY A 1030 30.31 -21.73 -14.89
C GLY A 1030 31.02 -23.07 -14.66
N GLY A 1031 31.04 -23.92 -15.69
CA GLY A 1031 31.61 -25.27 -15.69
C GLY A 1031 33.06 -25.32 -16.16
N LYS A 1032 33.32 -26.08 -17.24
CA LYS A 1032 34.65 -26.23 -17.87
C LYS A 1032 34.76 -25.34 -19.11
N LEU A 1033 35.97 -24.87 -19.41
CA LEU A 1033 36.32 -24.24 -20.68
C LEU A 1033 37.10 -25.24 -21.54
N ALA A 1034 36.64 -25.47 -22.77
CA ALA A 1034 37.33 -26.26 -23.79
C ALA A 1034 37.44 -25.42 -25.06
N GLN A 1035 38.59 -24.80 -25.31
CA GLN A 1035 38.79 -23.95 -26.48
C GLN A 1035 40.03 -24.36 -27.28
N GLU A 1036 39.96 -24.24 -28.60
CA GLU A 1036 41.11 -24.42 -29.50
C GLU A 1036 41.97 -23.15 -29.61
N PRO A 1037 43.25 -23.25 -30.05
CA PRO A 1037 44.15 -22.10 -30.17
C PRO A 1037 43.69 -21.00 -31.14
N ASN A 1038 42.72 -21.28 -32.00
CA ASN A 1038 42.16 -20.40 -33.04
C ASN A 1038 40.88 -19.68 -32.59
N VAL A 1039 40.66 -19.53 -31.28
CA VAL A 1039 39.56 -18.76 -30.69
C VAL A 1039 40.09 -17.41 -30.20
N PHE A 1040 39.47 -16.32 -30.65
CA PHE A 1040 39.93 -14.95 -30.37
C PHE A 1040 38.88 -14.11 -29.64
N TYR A 1041 39.36 -13.21 -28.77
CA TYR A 1041 38.54 -12.25 -28.01
C TYR A 1041 39.02 -10.81 -28.28
N PRO A 1042 38.72 -10.20 -29.45
CA PRO A 1042 39.37 -8.95 -29.86
C PRO A 1042 39.11 -7.75 -28.93
N ARG A 1043 38.01 -7.76 -28.18
CA ARG A 1043 37.54 -6.64 -27.34
C ARG A 1043 37.08 -7.10 -25.94
N GLY A 1044 37.56 -8.25 -25.47
CA GLY A 1044 37.15 -8.78 -24.16
C GLY A 1044 38.02 -9.92 -23.70
N ASN A 1045 37.58 -10.60 -22.65
CA ASN A 1045 38.29 -11.74 -22.08
C ASN A 1045 37.37 -12.93 -21.81
N VAL A 1046 37.98 -14.08 -21.53
CA VAL A 1046 37.27 -15.27 -21.05
C VAL A 1046 37.59 -15.49 -19.58
N ALA A 1047 36.55 -15.62 -18.75
CA ALA A 1047 36.71 -15.84 -17.31
C ALA A 1047 35.61 -16.77 -16.77
N ARG A 1048 35.92 -17.50 -15.71
CA ARG A 1048 34.92 -18.31 -15.02
C ARG A 1048 34.04 -17.40 -14.16
N ALA A 1049 32.75 -17.31 -14.47
CA ALA A 1049 31.75 -16.59 -13.70
C ALA A 1049 30.33 -17.02 -14.10
N THR A 1050 29.37 -16.80 -13.22
CA THR A 1050 27.94 -17.08 -13.46
C THR A 1050 27.11 -15.80 -13.27
N PRO A 1051 27.23 -14.82 -14.19
CA PRO A 1051 26.58 -13.50 -14.04
C PRO A 1051 25.05 -13.54 -14.23
N ILE A 1052 24.49 -14.65 -14.70
CA ILE A 1052 23.06 -14.81 -14.99
C ILE A 1052 22.47 -15.92 -14.10
N ASN A 1053 21.35 -15.63 -13.44
CA ASN A 1053 20.54 -16.64 -12.76
C ASN A 1053 19.49 -17.22 -13.72
N PHE A 1054 19.84 -18.31 -14.41
CA PHE A 1054 18.97 -18.95 -15.40
C PHE A 1054 17.70 -19.57 -14.81
N THR A 1055 17.68 -19.92 -13.52
CA THR A 1055 16.48 -20.41 -12.85
C THR A 1055 15.42 -19.32 -12.77
N ASN A 1056 15.81 -18.14 -12.27
CA ASN A 1056 14.90 -17.00 -12.15
C ASN A 1056 14.45 -16.50 -13.52
N GLN A 1057 15.40 -16.32 -14.45
CA GLN A 1057 15.09 -15.89 -15.81
C GLN A 1057 14.18 -16.88 -16.53
N GLY A 1058 14.41 -18.19 -16.36
CA GLY A 1058 13.55 -19.21 -16.95
C GLY A 1058 12.13 -19.20 -16.41
N SER A 1059 11.95 -19.00 -15.11
CA SER A 1059 10.61 -18.86 -14.52
C SER A 1059 9.91 -17.59 -15.00
N ALA A 1060 10.63 -16.47 -15.12
CA ALA A 1060 10.09 -15.21 -15.65
C ALA A 1060 9.65 -15.35 -17.12
N LEU A 1061 10.48 -15.96 -17.98
CA LEU A 1061 10.14 -16.18 -19.39
C LEU A 1061 8.93 -17.11 -19.55
N ARG A 1062 8.82 -18.17 -18.74
CA ARG A 1062 7.64 -19.07 -18.73
C ARG A 1062 6.38 -18.35 -18.28
N ALA A 1063 6.47 -17.53 -17.23
CA ALA A 1063 5.34 -16.73 -16.76
C ALA A 1063 4.90 -15.74 -17.85
N LEU A 1064 5.83 -14.98 -18.43
CA LEU A 1064 5.55 -14.03 -19.52
C LEU A 1064 4.89 -14.73 -20.72
N SER A 1065 5.41 -15.88 -21.13
CA SER A 1065 4.85 -16.65 -22.25
C SER A 1065 3.43 -17.13 -21.96
N ALA A 1066 3.16 -17.61 -20.74
CA ALA A 1066 1.83 -18.02 -20.31
C ALA A 1066 0.86 -16.83 -20.21
N GLU A 1067 1.31 -15.69 -19.72
CA GLU A 1067 0.51 -14.47 -19.55
C GLU A 1067 0.13 -13.87 -20.91
N LEU A 1068 1.09 -13.77 -21.84
CA LEU A 1068 0.80 -13.40 -23.24
C LEU A 1068 -0.13 -14.40 -23.91
N GLY A 1069 0.05 -15.69 -23.60
CA GLY A 1069 -0.83 -16.76 -24.04
C GLY A 1069 -2.21 -16.77 -23.37
N ALA A 1070 -2.48 -15.96 -22.36
CA ALA A 1070 -3.80 -15.82 -21.77
C ALA A 1070 -4.54 -14.59 -22.32
N ARG A 1071 -3.84 -13.68 -23.03
CA ARG A 1071 -4.44 -12.46 -23.58
C ARG A 1071 -5.46 -12.78 -24.67
N PRO A 1072 -6.66 -12.19 -24.62
CA PRO A 1072 -7.64 -12.30 -25.71
C PRO A 1072 -7.06 -11.77 -27.02
N ALA A 1073 -7.30 -12.50 -28.12
CA ALA A 1073 -6.97 -12.01 -29.44
C ALA A 1073 -7.85 -10.81 -29.81
N ASN A 1074 -7.24 -9.73 -30.30
CA ASN A 1074 -7.92 -8.55 -30.85
C ASN A 1074 -7.64 -8.34 -32.35
N GLY A 1075 -6.76 -9.17 -32.94
CA GLY A 1075 -6.50 -9.22 -34.38
C GLY A 1075 -7.17 -10.42 -35.05
N THR A 1076 -7.30 -10.37 -36.38
CA THR A 1076 -7.86 -11.46 -37.19
C THR A 1076 -6.75 -12.31 -37.81
N ALA A 1077 -6.82 -13.64 -37.64
CA ALA A 1077 -5.91 -14.60 -38.25
C ALA A 1077 -6.65 -15.56 -39.19
N THR A 1078 -6.25 -15.63 -40.46
CA THR A 1078 -6.83 -16.56 -41.46
C THR A 1078 -5.77 -17.47 -42.08
N ARG A 1079 -6.17 -18.70 -42.43
CA ARG A 1079 -5.40 -19.61 -43.28
C ARG A 1079 -6.09 -19.74 -44.62
N GLU A 1080 -5.43 -19.29 -45.67
CA GLU A 1080 -5.90 -19.35 -47.05
C GLU A 1080 -5.71 -20.73 -47.66
N SER A 1081 -6.57 -21.08 -48.61
CA SER A 1081 -6.56 -22.39 -49.30
C SER A 1081 -5.28 -22.65 -50.11
N TRP A 1082 -4.60 -21.62 -50.58
CA TRP A 1082 -3.31 -21.69 -51.27
C TRP A 1082 -2.10 -21.76 -50.32
N GLY A 1083 -2.34 -21.80 -49.00
CA GLY A 1083 -1.31 -21.99 -47.98
C GLY A 1083 -0.87 -20.74 -47.23
N GLY A 1084 -1.39 -19.55 -47.57
CA GLY A 1084 -1.08 -18.29 -46.89
C GLY A 1084 -1.65 -18.18 -45.48
N VAL A 1085 -0.87 -17.64 -44.53
CA VAL A 1085 -1.30 -17.30 -43.17
C VAL A 1085 -1.37 -15.78 -43.08
N MET A 1086 -2.57 -15.21 -42.93
CA MET A 1086 -2.79 -13.76 -42.98
C MET A 1086 -3.21 -13.24 -41.61
N LEU A 1087 -2.42 -12.31 -41.05
CA LEU A 1087 -2.68 -11.67 -39.77
C LEU A 1087 -2.99 -10.18 -40.01
N THR A 1088 -4.17 -9.72 -39.59
CA THR A 1088 -4.58 -8.31 -39.72
C THR A 1088 -4.96 -7.73 -38.36
N GLY A 1089 -4.23 -6.70 -37.95
CA GLY A 1089 -4.46 -5.92 -36.72
C GLY A 1089 -4.61 -4.44 -37.02
N THR A 1090 -5.44 -3.75 -36.24
CA THR A 1090 -5.74 -2.32 -36.41
C THR A 1090 -5.42 -1.49 -35.17
N ASP A 1091 -5.05 -2.14 -34.07
CA ASP A 1091 -4.72 -1.47 -32.82
C ASP A 1091 -3.38 -0.73 -32.94
N LYS A 1092 -3.32 0.52 -32.48
CA LYS A 1092 -2.13 1.36 -32.61
C LYS A 1092 -1.02 0.99 -31.63
N GLN A 1093 -1.34 0.26 -30.57
CA GLN A 1093 -0.42 -0.14 -29.51
C GLN A 1093 -0.12 -1.64 -29.57
N VAL A 1094 -1.14 -2.50 -29.44
CA VAL A 1094 -0.93 -3.95 -29.28
C VAL A 1094 -1.95 -4.77 -30.07
N ASN A 1095 -1.47 -5.66 -30.92
CA ASN A 1095 -2.27 -6.59 -31.73
C ASN A 1095 -1.93 -8.04 -31.34
N VAL A 1096 -2.89 -8.74 -30.73
CA VAL A 1096 -2.76 -10.13 -30.27
C VAL A 1096 -3.50 -11.05 -31.22
N PHE A 1097 -2.82 -12.11 -31.66
CA PHE A 1097 -3.35 -13.14 -32.55
C PHE A 1097 -3.19 -14.53 -31.92
N ASP A 1098 -4.23 -15.35 -31.99
CA ASP A 1098 -4.14 -16.79 -31.71
C ASP A 1098 -4.07 -17.58 -33.04
N VAL A 1099 -2.97 -18.29 -33.26
CA VAL A 1099 -2.71 -19.04 -34.50
C VAL A 1099 -2.38 -20.49 -34.17
N LYS A 1100 -3.05 -21.46 -34.80
CA LYS A 1100 -2.73 -22.88 -34.59
C LYS A 1100 -1.36 -23.20 -35.18
N ALA A 1101 -0.54 -23.98 -34.49
CA ALA A 1101 0.78 -24.40 -34.99
C ALA A 1101 0.69 -25.15 -36.33
N SER A 1102 -0.41 -25.87 -36.58
CA SER A 1102 -0.69 -26.55 -37.86
C SER A 1102 -0.91 -25.58 -39.04
N TYR A 1103 -1.11 -24.28 -38.79
CA TYR A 1103 -1.20 -23.29 -39.86
C TYR A 1103 0.14 -23.08 -40.57
N PHE A 1104 1.26 -23.43 -39.92
CA PHE A 1104 2.60 -23.26 -40.51
C PHE A 1104 3.08 -24.52 -41.26
N THR A 1105 2.42 -25.66 -41.07
CA THR A 1105 2.70 -26.87 -41.85
C THR A 1105 2.22 -26.66 -43.30
N GLY A 1106 3.15 -26.75 -44.26
CA GLY A 1106 2.88 -26.49 -45.67
C GLY A 1106 2.42 -25.06 -45.97
N ALA A 1107 2.78 -24.09 -45.11
CA ALA A 1107 2.54 -22.69 -45.42
C ALA A 1107 3.37 -22.23 -46.62
N THR A 1108 2.90 -21.21 -47.32
CA THR A 1108 3.60 -20.60 -48.47
C THR A 1108 4.00 -19.15 -48.19
N LEU A 1109 3.24 -18.45 -47.34
CA LEU A 1109 3.50 -17.08 -46.91
C LEU A 1109 2.93 -16.84 -45.50
N LEU A 1110 3.66 -16.13 -44.64
CA LEU A 1110 3.11 -15.46 -43.45
C LEU A 1110 3.03 -13.95 -43.70
N SER A 1111 1.83 -13.38 -43.78
CA SER A 1111 1.61 -11.95 -43.97
C SER A 1111 1.14 -11.30 -42.67
N ILE A 1112 1.83 -10.25 -42.23
CA ILE A 1112 1.45 -9.46 -41.04
C ILE A 1112 1.12 -8.04 -41.49
N ASN A 1113 -0.14 -7.63 -41.27
CA ASN A 1113 -0.61 -6.27 -41.51
C ASN A 1113 -0.97 -5.61 -40.17
N ALA A 1114 -0.16 -4.66 -39.72
CA ALA A 1114 -0.38 -3.93 -38.47
C ALA A 1114 0.22 -2.51 -38.53
N PRO A 1115 -0.28 -1.56 -37.72
CA PRO A 1115 0.24 -0.19 -37.71
C PRO A 1115 1.73 -0.09 -37.34
N ALA A 1116 2.42 0.90 -37.91
CA ALA A 1116 3.78 1.25 -37.51
C ALA A 1116 3.90 1.51 -36.00
N ASN A 1117 5.03 1.13 -35.41
CA ASN A 1117 5.34 1.24 -33.98
C ASN A 1117 4.44 0.44 -33.01
N SER A 1118 3.48 -0.34 -33.52
CA SER A 1118 2.71 -1.28 -32.68
C SER A 1118 3.52 -2.54 -32.34
N LEU A 1119 3.05 -3.28 -31.33
CA LEU A 1119 3.49 -4.63 -30.99
C LEU A 1119 2.49 -5.65 -31.52
N VAL A 1120 2.97 -6.63 -32.26
CA VAL A 1120 2.25 -7.82 -32.71
C VAL A 1120 2.67 -9.01 -31.86
N VAL A 1121 1.73 -9.59 -31.11
CA VAL A 1121 1.93 -10.84 -30.35
C VAL A 1121 1.22 -11.97 -31.08
N ILE A 1122 1.99 -12.94 -31.59
CA ILE A 1122 1.48 -14.12 -32.29
C ILE A 1122 1.57 -15.30 -31.34
N ASN A 1123 0.48 -15.62 -30.66
CA ASN A 1123 0.35 -16.81 -29.83
C ASN A 1123 0.17 -18.05 -30.71
N VAL A 1124 1.24 -18.80 -30.92
CA VAL A 1124 1.23 -20.03 -31.70
C VAL A 1124 0.84 -21.21 -30.81
N ARG A 1125 -0.36 -21.74 -31.01
CA ARG A 1125 -0.99 -22.77 -30.17
C ARG A 1125 -0.68 -24.19 -30.64
N GLY A 1126 -0.21 -25.02 -29.72
CA GLY A 1126 0.09 -26.44 -29.96
C GLY A 1126 1.41 -26.90 -29.35
N THR A 1127 1.52 -28.20 -29.05
CA THR A 1127 2.68 -28.80 -28.35
C THR A 1127 3.94 -28.90 -29.23
N SER A 1128 3.77 -28.80 -30.55
CA SER A 1128 4.85 -28.79 -31.53
C SER A 1128 4.52 -27.84 -32.69
N ALA A 1129 5.53 -27.15 -33.20
CA ALA A 1129 5.41 -26.27 -34.37
C ALA A 1129 6.54 -26.53 -35.37
N THR A 1130 6.24 -26.40 -36.66
CA THR A 1130 7.19 -26.63 -37.76
C THR A 1130 7.13 -25.49 -38.78
N PHE A 1131 8.29 -24.88 -39.05
CA PHE A 1131 8.46 -23.76 -39.97
C PHE A 1131 9.46 -24.14 -41.06
N THR A 1132 8.97 -24.39 -42.28
CA THR A 1132 9.84 -24.88 -43.36
C THR A 1132 9.48 -24.27 -44.71
N ASN A 1133 10.46 -23.67 -45.39
CA ASN A 1133 10.41 -23.34 -46.81
C ASN A 1133 9.23 -22.43 -47.22
N PHE A 1134 9.04 -21.31 -46.51
CA PHE A 1134 8.01 -20.32 -46.85
C PHE A 1134 8.43 -18.88 -46.53
N GLY A 1135 7.84 -17.91 -47.22
CA GLY A 1135 8.18 -16.48 -47.09
C GLY A 1135 7.41 -15.75 -46.00
N HIS A 1136 7.80 -14.51 -45.72
CA HIS A 1136 7.02 -13.59 -44.88
C HIS A 1136 6.85 -12.24 -45.58
N ALA A 1137 5.82 -11.48 -45.20
CA ALA A 1137 5.57 -10.13 -45.70
C ALA A 1137 4.99 -9.23 -44.60
N PHE A 1138 5.46 -7.98 -44.52
CA PHE A 1138 4.93 -6.96 -43.63
C PHE A 1138 4.21 -5.86 -44.40
N SER A 1139 3.07 -5.40 -43.88
CA SER A 1139 2.32 -4.25 -44.38
C SER A 1139 1.73 -3.43 -43.24
N GLY A 1140 1.26 -2.20 -43.53
CA GLY A 1140 0.71 -1.30 -42.49
C GLY A 1140 1.77 -0.51 -41.69
N GLY A 1141 3.07 -0.75 -41.98
CA GLY A 1141 4.20 -0.06 -41.37
C GLY A 1141 4.86 -0.81 -40.21
N ILE A 1142 4.37 -2.01 -39.86
CA ILE A 1142 5.03 -2.91 -38.92
C ILE A 1142 6.40 -3.38 -39.43
N ASP A 1143 7.33 -3.61 -38.51
CA ASP A 1143 8.70 -4.07 -38.72
C ASP A 1143 9.07 -5.17 -37.71
N GLU A 1144 10.23 -5.80 -37.89
CA GLU A 1144 10.69 -6.89 -37.03
C GLU A 1144 10.89 -6.47 -35.56
N HIS A 1145 11.11 -5.17 -35.31
CA HIS A 1145 11.19 -4.60 -33.96
C HIS A 1145 9.85 -4.63 -33.20
N GLY A 1146 8.75 -4.90 -33.90
CA GLY A 1146 7.40 -4.99 -33.33
C GLY A 1146 6.76 -6.38 -33.39
N VAL A 1147 7.48 -7.45 -33.75
CA VAL A 1147 6.90 -8.79 -33.89
C VAL A 1147 7.42 -9.75 -32.83
N LEU A 1148 6.51 -10.33 -32.05
CA LEU A 1148 6.78 -11.34 -31.01
C LEU A 1148 6.02 -12.63 -31.30
N PHE A 1149 6.73 -13.71 -31.62
CA PHE A 1149 6.20 -15.06 -31.70
C PHE A 1149 6.22 -15.69 -30.31
N ASN A 1150 5.05 -15.90 -29.71
CA ASN A 1150 4.92 -16.55 -28.42
C ASN A 1150 4.44 -18.00 -28.58
N PHE A 1151 5.15 -18.95 -28.00
CA PHE A 1151 4.85 -20.38 -28.04
C PHE A 1151 4.54 -20.91 -26.63
N PRO A 1152 3.34 -20.59 -26.07
CA PRO A 1152 3.02 -20.91 -24.68
C PRO A 1152 2.95 -22.43 -24.42
N ASP A 1153 2.47 -23.19 -25.40
CA ASP A 1153 2.18 -24.62 -25.25
C ASP A 1153 3.30 -25.53 -25.79
N ALA A 1154 4.25 -24.97 -26.54
CA ALA A 1154 5.19 -25.77 -27.33
C ALA A 1154 6.28 -26.39 -26.45
N THR A 1155 6.50 -27.68 -26.64
CA THR A 1155 7.64 -28.42 -26.07
C THR A 1155 8.71 -28.74 -27.12
N SER A 1156 8.38 -28.57 -28.40
CA SER A 1156 9.30 -28.69 -29.53
C SER A 1156 9.00 -27.67 -30.63
N LEU A 1157 10.05 -27.11 -31.22
CA LEU A 1157 9.98 -26.20 -32.36
C LEU A 1157 11.02 -26.64 -33.38
N THR A 1158 10.60 -26.90 -34.61
CA THR A 1158 11.50 -27.24 -35.72
C THR A 1158 11.43 -26.16 -36.78
N ALA A 1159 12.58 -25.64 -37.20
CA ALA A 1159 12.69 -24.70 -38.30
C ALA A 1159 13.81 -25.13 -39.26
N TYR A 1160 13.53 -25.11 -40.55
CA TYR A 1160 14.49 -25.46 -41.59
C TYR A 1160 14.27 -24.62 -42.83
N ASP A 1161 15.33 -24.02 -43.37
CA ASP A 1161 15.25 -23.15 -44.55
C ASP A 1161 14.17 -22.07 -44.40
N TYR A 1162 14.20 -21.40 -43.25
CA TYR A 1162 13.22 -20.39 -42.84
C TYR A 1162 13.89 -19.24 -42.09
N GLY A 1163 13.31 -18.04 -42.23
CA GLY A 1163 13.73 -16.82 -41.55
C GLY A 1163 12.68 -16.34 -40.55
N PHE A 1164 13.00 -16.30 -39.25
CA PHE A 1164 12.16 -15.58 -38.28
C PHE A 1164 12.44 -14.07 -38.34
N TYR A 1165 11.43 -13.26 -38.62
CA TYR A 1165 11.54 -11.80 -38.58
C TYR A 1165 10.72 -11.30 -37.40
N GLY A 1166 11.39 -11.07 -36.27
CA GLY A 1166 10.80 -10.85 -34.96
C GLY A 1166 11.43 -11.73 -33.88
N THR A 1167 11.08 -11.46 -32.63
CA THR A 1167 11.57 -12.21 -31.47
C THR A 1167 10.71 -13.45 -31.21
N VAL A 1168 11.35 -14.56 -30.84
CA VAL A 1168 10.71 -15.83 -30.48
C VAL A 1168 10.80 -16.06 -28.97
N LEU A 1169 9.65 -16.26 -28.32
CA LEU A 1169 9.52 -16.65 -26.92
C LEU A 1169 8.92 -18.06 -26.85
N ALA A 1170 9.77 -19.06 -26.61
CA ALA A 1170 9.41 -20.47 -26.54
C ALA A 1170 10.10 -21.18 -25.33
N PRO A 1171 9.86 -20.70 -24.09
CA PRO A 1171 10.67 -21.06 -22.93
C PRO A 1171 10.57 -22.53 -22.49
N ASN A 1172 9.57 -23.26 -23.01
CA ASN A 1172 9.37 -24.69 -22.77
C ASN A 1172 9.88 -25.60 -23.91
N ALA A 1173 10.23 -25.01 -25.07
CA ALA A 1173 10.48 -25.76 -26.29
C ALA A 1173 11.97 -26.05 -26.53
N ASN A 1174 12.27 -27.30 -26.91
CA ASN A 1174 13.54 -27.64 -27.53
C ASN A 1174 13.50 -27.25 -29.02
N VAL A 1175 14.39 -26.34 -29.43
CA VAL A 1175 14.42 -25.77 -30.78
C VAL A 1175 15.45 -26.51 -31.64
N ASN A 1176 15.02 -27.08 -32.76
CA ASN A 1176 15.91 -27.54 -33.82
C ASN A 1176 15.84 -26.55 -34.98
N PHE A 1177 16.91 -25.79 -35.24
CA PHE A 1177 16.91 -24.75 -36.27
C PHE A 1177 18.16 -24.81 -37.13
N SER A 1178 18.01 -25.23 -38.39
CA SER A 1178 19.12 -25.39 -39.34
C SER A 1178 18.83 -24.76 -40.70
N GLY A 1179 19.88 -24.29 -41.39
CA GLY A 1179 19.76 -23.77 -42.76
C GLY A 1179 18.92 -22.50 -42.90
N GLY A 1180 18.77 -21.70 -41.84
CA GLY A 1180 17.96 -20.48 -41.83
C GLY A 1180 18.55 -19.36 -40.98
N SER A 1181 17.75 -18.35 -40.65
CA SER A 1181 18.18 -17.22 -39.82
C SER A 1181 17.07 -16.67 -38.93
N TRP A 1182 17.42 -15.91 -37.90
CA TRP A 1182 16.45 -15.07 -37.18
C TRP A 1182 16.93 -13.62 -37.09
N VAL A 1183 16.01 -12.69 -37.20
CA VAL A 1183 16.21 -11.24 -37.12
C VAL A 1183 15.39 -10.76 -35.92
N GLY A 1184 16.02 -10.75 -34.73
CA GLY A 1184 15.30 -10.69 -33.45
C GLY A 1184 16.03 -11.42 -32.33
N GLY A 1185 15.34 -11.66 -31.21
CA GLY A 1185 15.81 -12.57 -30.15
C GLY A 1185 15.22 -13.98 -30.27
N ILE A 1186 15.90 -15.00 -29.76
CA ILE A 1186 15.28 -16.30 -29.44
C ILE A 1186 15.46 -16.59 -27.95
N TYR A 1187 14.34 -16.80 -27.25
CA TYR A 1187 14.27 -17.13 -25.83
C TYR A 1187 13.62 -18.52 -25.68
N ALA A 1188 14.40 -19.55 -25.43
CA ALA A 1188 13.91 -20.94 -25.50
C ALA A 1188 14.45 -21.87 -24.41
N ARG A 1189 13.93 -23.10 -24.33
CA ARG A 1189 14.49 -24.11 -23.43
C ARG A 1189 15.89 -24.52 -23.87
N SER A 1190 16.05 -24.92 -25.13
CA SER A 1190 17.35 -25.28 -25.73
C SER A 1190 17.33 -24.96 -27.23
N LEU A 1191 18.51 -24.87 -27.85
CA LEU A 1191 18.62 -24.73 -29.30
C LEU A 1191 19.72 -25.62 -29.88
N LYS A 1192 19.43 -26.30 -30.97
CA LYS A 1192 20.38 -27.10 -31.75
C LYS A 1192 20.28 -26.77 -33.23
N GLY A 1193 21.41 -26.44 -33.85
CA GLY A 1193 21.56 -26.26 -35.28
C GLY A 1193 22.35 -25.01 -35.66
N ASN A 1194 22.49 -24.76 -36.96
CA ASN A 1194 23.41 -23.80 -37.56
C ASN A 1194 22.73 -22.55 -38.13
N ALA A 1195 21.54 -22.20 -37.65
CA ALA A 1195 20.88 -20.97 -38.06
C ALA A 1195 21.63 -19.73 -37.58
N VAL A 1196 21.59 -18.65 -38.36
CA VAL A 1196 22.31 -17.40 -38.09
C VAL A 1196 21.42 -16.38 -37.36
N GLY A 1197 21.92 -15.81 -36.27
CA GLY A 1197 21.25 -14.75 -35.52
C GLY A 1197 21.68 -13.35 -35.93
N GLN A 1198 20.77 -12.59 -36.53
CA GLN A 1198 20.97 -11.19 -36.89
C GLN A 1198 20.46 -10.26 -35.77
N LEU A 1199 21.22 -9.19 -35.51
CA LEU A 1199 20.91 -8.27 -34.43
C LEU A 1199 19.78 -7.31 -34.84
N SER A 1200 18.59 -7.55 -34.32
CA SER A 1200 17.48 -6.60 -34.30
C SER A 1200 16.75 -6.75 -32.97
N ARG A 1201 16.57 -5.67 -32.23
CA ARG A 1201 16.03 -5.72 -30.85
C ARG A 1201 14.52 -5.52 -30.88
N LEU A 1202 13.77 -6.39 -30.19
CA LEU A 1202 12.35 -6.11 -29.95
C LEU A 1202 12.24 -4.79 -29.17
N ARG A 1203 11.31 -3.92 -29.58
CA ARG A 1203 10.99 -2.70 -28.83
C ARG A 1203 10.49 -3.05 -27.44
N ASP A 1204 11.01 -2.37 -26.44
CA ASP A 1204 10.44 -2.40 -25.11
C ASP A 1204 9.02 -1.85 -25.16
N THR A 1205 8.06 -2.63 -24.70
CA THR A 1205 6.62 -2.28 -24.74
C THR A 1205 5.95 -2.73 -23.46
N ASP A 1206 5.06 -1.91 -22.92
CA ASP A 1206 4.21 -2.26 -21.78
C ASP A 1206 2.79 -2.47 -22.28
N ILE A 1207 2.25 -3.67 -22.08
CA ILE A 1207 0.87 -4.01 -22.44
C ILE A 1207 0.00 -3.75 -21.22
N CYS A 1208 -0.56 -2.55 -21.13
CA CYS A 1208 -1.45 -2.12 -20.05
C CYS A 1208 -2.92 -2.45 -20.37
N ASP A 1209 -3.72 -2.66 -19.34
CA ASP A 1209 -5.18 -2.84 -19.45
C ASP A 1209 -5.91 -1.53 -19.79
#